data_AF-A0A4Y9FLZ3-F1
#
_entry.id   AF-A0A4Y9FLZ3-F1
#
_cell.length_a   1.000
_cell.length_b   1.000
_cell.length_c   1.000
_cell.angle_alpha   90.00
_cell.angle_beta   90.00
_cell.angle_gamma   90.00
#
_symmetry.space_group_name_H-M   'P 1'
#
loop_
_entity.id
_entity.type
_entity.pdbx_description
1 polymer ?
#
loop_
_entity_poly.entity_id
_entity_poly.type
_entity_poly.pdbx_seq_one_letter_code
_entity_poly.pdbx_strand_id
1 'polypeptide(L)'
;PDEPNTPAISAGKVLIDGSDTPESPLSPADQEAVKDKVDTSNLPAGTTVTPADKVTGTPDNPVVEVTVTYPDGTTDTIAVPVKQKDSATNEPTVKPDADGTPEISAGKVLIDGSDKPSSPLTDADKEAVKDKVDTSKLPDGTTVTPADKVTGTEDAPVVEVTVTYPDGTTDTIEVPVKQKDSATNEPSVKPDEANTPTVSAGKALIDGSDTPESPLTDADKAVVADKVDTSNLPEGTVVTPADKVSGTPENPVVEVTVTYPDGTTDTIAVPVKQKDSATNEPTVKPDEANTPTVSAGKALIDGSDTPNSPLTDADKAVVTDKVDTSNLPQGTVVTPADKVSGTPDNPVVEVTVTYPDGTTDIIEVPVKQKDSATNEPSVKADEPNTPAISAGKALIDGSDTPNSPLTDADKEAVKDKVDTSKLPDGTTVIPADKVTGTPDNPVVEVTVTYPDGTTDTIEVPVKQKDSATNEPSVKPDEINTPTVSAGKALIDGSDKPNSPLSPADQEAVKDKVDTSKLPDGTTVTPADKVTGTPDNPVVEVTVTYPDGTTDTIAVPVKQKDSASNEPTVKADEPNTPAISAGKALIDGSDKPESPLSPADQEAVKDKVDTSNLPAGTTVTPAAKVTGTPDNPVVEVTVTYPDGTTDTI
;
A
#
# COMPACT_ATOMS: atom_id res chain seq x y z
N PRO A 1 42.27 44.54 102.70
CA PRO A 1 43.42 45.43 102.94
C PRO A 1 44.57 44.57 103.45
N ASP A 2 45.44 44.19 102.52
CA ASP A 2 46.53 43.25 102.76
C ASP A 2 47.58 43.89 103.69
N GLU A 3 48.20 43.08 104.55
CA GLU A 3 49.28 43.53 105.42
C GLU A 3 50.46 44.07 104.58
N PRO A 4 51.12 45.16 104.99
CA PRO A 4 52.32 45.62 104.30
C PRO A 4 53.42 44.55 104.39
N ASN A 5 54.02 44.22 103.25
CA ASN A 5 55.11 43.24 103.04
C ASN A 5 54.73 41.75 102.94
N THR A 6 53.45 41.36 102.91
CA THR A 6 53.08 39.97 102.58
C THR A 6 53.07 39.73 101.07
N PRO A 7 53.64 38.61 100.57
CA PRO A 7 53.53 38.24 99.17
C PRO A 7 52.07 37.96 98.82
N ALA A 8 51.57 38.58 97.75
CA ALA A 8 50.21 38.39 97.27
C ALA A 8 50.22 37.68 95.91
N ILE A 9 49.15 36.93 95.62
CA ILE A 9 48.92 36.33 94.31
C ILE A 9 47.80 37.09 93.60
N SER A 10 47.96 37.31 92.30
CA SER A 10 46.89 37.83 91.47
C SER A 10 45.72 36.83 91.38
N ALA A 11 44.49 37.33 91.21
CA ALA A 11 43.30 36.49 91.20
C ALA A 11 43.26 35.50 90.01
N GLY A 12 42.70 34.31 90.26
CA GLY A 12 42.55 33.24 89.27
C GLY A 12 43.61 32.15 89.38
N LYS A 13 43.39 31.03 88.69
CA LYS A 13 44.39 29.96 88.54
C LYS A 13 45.40 30.34 87.46
N VAL A 14 46.62 29.82 87.58
CA VAL A 14 47.65 29.92 86.53
C VAL A 14 47.48 28.75 85.58
N LEU A 15 47.42 29.02 84.29
CA LEU A 15 47.33 27.99 83.26
C LEU A 15 48.73 27.48 82.92
N ILE A 16 48.97 26.20 83.12
CA ILE A 16 50.25 25.53 82.84
C ILE A 16 50.10 24.53 81.68
N ASP A 17 51.17 24.33 80.90
CA ASP A 17 51.23 23.36 79.81
C ASP A 17 51.38 21.92 80.36
N GLY A 18 52.18 21.77 81.42
CA GLY A 18 52.37 20.51 82.12
C GLY A 18 51.12 20.04 82.89
N SER A 19 51.13 18.77 83.32
CA SER A 19 50.03 18.22 84.12
C SER A 19 49.91 18.97 85.46
N ASP A 20 48.69 19.31 85.85
CA ASP A 20 48.36 19.87 87.16
C ASP A 20 48.13 18.77 88.22
N THR A 21 48.40 17.51 87.91
CA THR A 21 48.39 16.45 88.91
C THR A 21 49.56 16.59 89.88
N PRO A 22 49.35 16.40 91.20
CA PRO A 22 50.43 16.49 92.18
C PRO A 22 51.61 15.59 91.82
N GLU A 23 52.83 16.05 92.11
CA GLU A 23 54.11 15.46 91.73
C GLU A 23 54.52 15.60 90.25
N SER A 24 53.68 16.22 89.41
CA SER A 24 54.06 16.51 88.01
C SER A 24 55.15 17.58 87.93
N PRO A 25 56.21 17.38 87.13
CA PRO A 25 57.26 18.38 86.93
C PRO A 25 56.73 19.59 86.15
N LEU A 26 57.24 20.78 86.48
CA LEU A 26 56.94 22.02 85.77
C LEU A 26 58.03 22.33 84.74
N SER A 27 57.61 22.76 83.56
CA SER A 27 58.55 23.29 82.57
C SER A 27 59.08 24.66 83.03
N PRO A 28 60.24 25.13 82.53
CA PRO A 28 60.71 26.48 82.80
C PRO A 28 59.70 27.58 82.42
N ALA A 29 58.88 27.35 81.39
CA ALA A 29 57.82 28.26 80.98
C ALA A 29 56.66 28.30 81.99
N ASP A 30 56.25 27.14 82.51
CA ASP A 30 55.23 27.04 83.56
C ASP A 30 55.71 27.69 84.87
N GLN A 31 56.99 27.50 85.21
CA GLN A 31 57.60 28.16 86.36
C GLN A 31 57.55 29.68 86.21
N GLU A 32 57.96 30.23 85.05
CA GLU A 32 57.86 31.68 84.82
C GLU A 32 56.39 32.16 84.84
N ALA A 33 55.44 31.42 84.26
CA ALA A 33 54.02 31.78 84.33
C ALA A 33 53.46 31.81 85.76
N VAL A 34 53.90 30.87 86.62
CA VAL A 34 53.57 30.84 88.05
C VAL A 34 54.23 32.00 88.80
N LYS A 35 55.48 32.31 88.47
CA LYS A 35 56.24 33.42 89.06
C LYS A 35 55.62 34.77 88.74
N ASP A 36 55.18 34.98 87.49
CA ASP A 36 54.55 36.22 87.02
C ASP A 36 53.21 36.52 87.74
N LYS A 37 52.62 35.52 88.38
CA LYS A 37 51.37 35.64 89.14
C LYS A 37 51.57 36.13 90.57
N VAL A 38 52.82 36.12 91.05
CA VAL A 38 53.21 36.65 92.37
C VAL A 38 53.46 38.15 92.25
N ASP A 39 52.70 38.94 92.99
CA ASP A 39 52.87 40.40 93.02
C ASP A 39 54.02 40.78 93.95
N THR A 40 55.11 41.29 93.38
CA THR A 40 56.27 41.78 94.11
C THR A 40 56.29 43.30 94.25
N SER A 41 55.27 44.04 93.77
CA SER A 41 55.32 45.51 93.71
C SER A 41 55.39 46.18 95.08
N ASN A 42 54.87 45.50 96.10
CA ASN A 42 54.82 45.97 97.48
C ASN A 42 55.88 45.31 98.38
N LEU A 43 56.83 44.56 97.80
CA LEU A 43 57.89 43.88 98.53
C LEU A 43 59.21 44.68 98.48
N PRO A 44 60.13 44.50 99.44
CA PRO A 44 61.43 45.17 99.46
C PRO A 44 62.26 44.93 98.18
N ALA A 45 62.98 45.95 97.72
CA ALA A 45 63.86 45.84 96.55
C ALA A 45 64.96 44.79 96.78
N GLY A 46 65.13 43.87 95.82
CA GLY A 46 66.04 42.72 95.92
C GLY A 46 65.35 41.41 96.32
N THR A 47 64.02 41.42 96.53
CA THR A 47 63.22 40.19 96.71
C THR A 47 63.29 39.32 95.47
N THR A 48 63.48 38.01 95.65
CA THR A 48 63.49 37.03 94.56
C THR A 48 62.35 36.03 94.74
N VAL A 49 61.77 35.58 93.63
CA VAL A 49 60.64 34.66 93.60
C VAL A 49 61.08 33.41 92.85
N THR A 50 61.00 32.26 93.52
CA THR A 50 61.42 30.96 92.99
C THR A 50 60.27 29.97 93.11
N PRO A 51 59.58 29.66 92.00
CA PRO A 51 58.61 28.57 91.96
C PRO A 51 59.26 27.22 92.24
N ALA A 52 58.53 26.29 92.85
CA ALA A 52 58.94 24.90 92.96
C ALA A 52 59.02 24.24 91.57
N ASP A 53 59.77 23.15 91.46
CA ASP A 53 59.96 22.43 90.19
C ASP A 53 58.82 21.45 89.85
N LYS A 54 57.82 21.31 90.72
CA LYS A 54 56.70 20.39 90.56
C LYS A 54 55.40 20.95 91.11
N VAL A 55 54.29 20.41 90.62
CA VAL A 55 52.95 20.66 91.16
C VAL A 55 52.78 19.92 92.50
N THR A 56 52.12 20.58 93.45
CA THR A 56 51.85 20.12 94.81
C THR A 56 50.35 20.29 95.14
N GLY A 57 49.96 20.11 96.41
CA GLY A 57 48.56 20.23 96.83
C GLY A 57 47.76 18.94 96.61
N THR A 58 46.47 19.08 96.28
CA THR A 58 45.54 17.96 96.08
C THR A 58 45.01 17.95 94.65
N PRO A 59 44.57 16.81 94.09
CA PRO A 59 44.01 16.77 92.72
C PRO A 59 42.87 17.77 92.48
N ASP A 60 42.03 18.04 93.48
CA ASP A 60 40.91 19.00 93.36
C ASP A 60 41.36 20.47 93.54
N ASN A 61 42.56 20.68 94.09
CA ASN A 61 43.15 22.00 94.33
C ASN A 61 44.67 21.93 94.14
N PRO A 62 45.12 21.79 92.88
CA PRO A 62 46.54 21.72 92.59
C PRO A 62 47.15 23.12 92.69
N VAL A 63 48.33 23.17 93.31
CA VAL A 63 49.05 24.42 93.57
C VAL A 63 50.53 24.24 93.30
N VAL A 64 51.22 25.32 92.98
CA VAL A 64 52.69 25.36 92.96
C VAL A 64 53.14 26.20 94.15
N GLU A 65 53.95 25.60 95.01
CA GLU A 65 54.59 26.34 96.10
C GLU A 65 55.64 27.28 95.52
N VAL A 66 55.56 28.56 95.86
CA VAL A 66 56.53 29.56 95.43
C VAL A 66 57.23 30.09 96.68
N THR A 67 58.57 30.01 96.66
CA THR A 67 59.41 30.55 97.72
C THR A 67 59.79 31.99 97.39
N VAL A 68 59.39 32.91 98.25
CA VAL A 68 59.74 34.34 98.17
C VAL A 68 60.87 34.60 99.14
N THR A 69 62.03 35.02 98.65
CA THR A 69 63.22 35.29 99.48
C THR A 69 63.49 36.77 99.55
N TYR A 70 63.48 37.32 100.77
CA TYR A 70 63.71 38.73 101.06
C TYR A 70 65.20 39.08 101.08
N PRO A 71 65.57 40.37 100.97
CA PRO A 71 66.98 40.81 100.99
C PRO A 71 67.75 40.46 102.28
N ASP A 72 67.04 40.22 103.38
CA ASP A 72 67.61 39.80 104.67
C ASP A 72 67.80 38.27 104.79
N GLY A 73 67.41 37.51 103.76
CA GLY A 73 67.51 36.06 103.69
C GLY A 73 66.35 35.31 104.33
N THR A 74 65.34 36.00 104.86
CA THR A 74 64.09 35.35 105.30
C THR A 74 63.24 34.90 104.11
N THR A 75 62.38 33.90 104.31
CA THR A 75 61.57 33.32 103.22
C THR A 75 60.12 33.12 103.62
N ASP A 76 59.21 33.38 102.69
CA ASP A 76 57.80 33.00 102.77
C ASP A 76 57.45 31.99 101.66
N THR A 77 56.47 31.12 101.93
CA THR A 77 55.94 30.16 100.96
C THR A 77 54.49 30.49 100.68
N ILE A 78 54.17 30.71 99.41
CA ILE A 78 52.79 30.91 98.95
C ILE A 78 52.39 29.79 98.00
N ALA A 79 51.13 29.36 98.10
CA ALA A 79 50.57 28.35 97.21
C ALA A 79 49.83 29.06 96.06
N VAL A 80 50.37 28.93 94.85
CA VAL A 80 49.76 29.49 93.64
C VAL A 80 48.85 28.44 93.00
N PRO A 81 47.52 28.64 92.93
CA PRO A 81 46.61 27.70 92.28
C PRO A 81 46.94 27.56 90.79
N VAL A 82 47.06 26.33 90.32
CA VAL A 82 47.31 26.03 88.91
C VAL A 82 46.15 25.24 88.29
N LYS A 83 46.07 25.25 86.97
CA LYS A 83 45.22 24.38 86.18
C LYS A 83 45.98 24.03 84.91
N GLN A 84 45.96 22.77 84.50
CA GLN A 84 46.48 22.42 83.19
C GLN A 84 45.61 23.10 82.12
N LYS A 85 46.25 23.64 81.06
CA LYS A 85 45.54 24.22 79.92
C LYS A 85 44.64 23.17 79.28
N ASP A 86 43.42 23.56 78.95
CA ASP A 86 42.49 22.68 78.26
C ASP A 86 43.05 22.29 76.88
N SER A 87 43.70 23.22 76.16
CA SER A 87 44.39 22.96 74.88
C SER A 87 45.58 21.99 74.99
N ALA A 88 46.20 21.85 76.16
CA ALA A 88 47.32 20.93 76.36
C ALA A 88 46.89 19.47 76.47
N THR A 89 45.59 19.21 76.68
CA THR A 89 45.04 17.84 76.92
C THR A 89 43.92 17.47 75.97
N ASN A 90 43.31 18.42 75.27
CA ASN A 90 42.15 18.21 74.41
C ASN A 90 42.45 18.68 72.98
N GLU A 91 43.18 17.90 72.20
CA GLU A 91 43.44 18.26 70.80
C GLU A 91 42.15 18.12 69.96
N PRO A 92 41.76 19.15 69.17
CA PRO A 92 40.57 19.07 68.34
C PRO A 92 40.80 18.10 67.18
N THR A 93 39.76 17.39 66.78
CA THR A 93 39.81 16.44 65.65
C THR A 93 38.61 16.66 64.73
N VAL A 94 38.69 16.18 63.50
CA VAL A 94 37.52 16.14 62.60
C VAL A 94 36.70 14.88 62.85
N LYS A 95 35.38 14.97 62.71
CA LYS A 95 34.48 13.82 62.75
C LYS A 95 34.83 12.85 61.63
N PRO A 96 34.84 11.53 61.91
CA PRO A 96 34.98 10.53 60.85
C PRO A 96 33.85 10.69 59.83
N ASP A 97 34.11 10.27 58.60
CA ASP A 97 33.07 10.23 57.57
C ASP A 97 32.00 9.19 57.91
N ALA A 98 30.80 9.39 57.37
CA ALA A 98 29.77 8.37 57.43
C ALA A 98 30.17 7.17 56.56
N ASP A 99 29.72 5.98 56.93
CA ASP A 99 29.93 4.79 56.09
C ASP A 99 29.31 5.01 54.70
N GLY A 100 30.11 4.79 53.66
CA GLY A 100 29.68 4.95 52.27
C GLY A 100 29.89 6.34 51.67
N THR A 101 30.56 7.27 52.36
CA THR A 101 31.00 8.54 51.76
C THR A 101 31.91 8.28 50.55
N PRO A 102 31.67 8.91 49.39
CA PRO A 102 32.52 8.75 48.21
C PRO A 102 33.97 9.13 48.46
N GLU A 103 34.91 8.41 47.83
CA GLU A 103 36.35 8.62 48.03
C GLU A 103 36.80 10.05 47.72
N ILE A 104 36.17 10.70 46.73
CA ILE A 104 36.48 12.07 46.33
C ILE A 104 36.08 13.10 47.41
N SER A 105 35.05 12.82 48.20
CA SER A 105 34.57 13.67 49.29
C SER A 105 35.00 13.20 50.69
N ALA A 106 35.66 12.04 50.78
CA ALA A 106 36.17 11.50 52.04
C ALA A 106 37.15 12.45 52.73
N GLY A 107 36.95 12.69 54.02
CA GLY A 107 37.70 13.60 54.87
C GLY A 107 37.45 15.07 54.60
N LYS A 108 36.52 15.42 53.69
CA LYS A 108 36.25 16.79 53.26
C LYS A 108 34.85 17.24 53.65
N VAL A 109 34.66 18.55 53.75
CA VAL A 109 33.35 19.18 53.82
C VAL A 109 32.96 19.69 52.45
N LEU A 110 31.77 19.32 52.00
CA LEU A 110 31.21 19.78 50.74
C LEU A 110 30.52 21.13 50.91
N ILE A 111 31.00 22.14 50.20
CA ILE A 111 30.54 23.54 50.28
C ILE A 111 29.87 23.99 48.97
N ASP A 112 28.91 24.91 49.05
CA ASP A 112 28.25 25.48 47.86
C ASP A 112 29.15 26.54 47.20
N GLY A 113 29.87 27.30 48.02
CA GLY A 113 30.86 28.28 47.58
C GLY A 113 32.08 27.65 46.91
N SER A 114 32.86 28.48 46.21
CA SER A 114 34.14 28.09 45.62
C SER A 114 35.12 27.63 46.71
N ASP A 115 35.79 26.51 46.49
CA ASP A 115 36.85 25.95 47.36
C ASP A 115 38.24 26.50 47.01
N LYS A 116 38.35 27.44 46.08
CA LYS A 116 39.64 28.09 45.78
C LYS A 116 40.11 28.95 46.95
N PRO A 117 41.41 29.03 47.23
CA PRO A 117 41.94 29.89 48.29
C PRO A 117 41.47 31.33 48.16
N SER A 118 41.21 31.98 49.30
CA SER A 118 40.62 33.32 49.44
C SER A 118 39.14 33.45 49.03
N SER A 119 38.47 32.38 48.63
CA SER A 119 37.02 32.39 48.39
C SER A 119 36.25 32.62 49.69
N PRO A 120 35.22 33.50 49.71
CA PRO A 120 34.40 33.71 50.88
C PRO A 120 33.48 32.50 51.13
N LEU A 121 33.22 32.20 52.41
CA LEU A 121 32.27 31.17 52.83
C LEU A 121 30.91 31.80 53.12
N THR A 122 29.85 31.10 52.71
CA THR A 122 28.48 31.42 53.15
C THR A 122 28.26 30.98 54.59
N ASP A 123 27.21 31.49 55.24
CA ASP A 123 26.86 31.06 56.59
C ASP A 123 26.53 29.55 56.65
N ALA A 124 25.95 29.00 55.58
CA ALA A 124 25.69 27.56 55.45
C ALA A 124 26.99 26.75 55.35
N ASP A 125 27.96 27.23 54.55
CA ASP A 125 29.28 26.58 54.44
C ASP A 125 30.02 26.60 55.80
N LYS A 126 29.95 27.72 56.53
CA LYS A 126 30.55 27.83 57.86
C LYS A 126 29.93 26.85 58.85
N GLU A 127 28.60 26.75 58.89
CA GLU A 127 27.95 25.79 59.77
C GLU A 127 28.27 24.33 59.38
N ALA A 128 28.40 24.01 58.09
CA ALA A 128 28.85 22.68 57.64
C ALA A 128 30.30 22.38 58.07
N VAL A 129 31.22 23.34 57.92
CA VAL A 129 32.61 23.21 58.38
C VAL A 129 32.68 23.05 59.89
N LYS A 130 31.93 23.86 60.63
CA LYS A 130 31.83 23.80 62.09
C LYS A 130 31.30 22.45 62.57
N ASP A 131 30.29 21.90 61.90
CA ASP A 131 29.77 20.58 62.23
C ASP A 131 30.80 19.47 61.97
N LYS A 132 31.75 19.64 61.05
CA LYS A 132 32.79 18.63 60.83
C LYS A 132 33.81 18.53 61.97
N VAL A 133 33.90 19.51 62.87
CA VAL A 133 34.77 19.44 64.05
C VAL A 133 34.14 18.55 65.12
N ASP A 134 34.88 17.56 65.62
CA ASP A 134 34.43 16.66 66.68
C ASP A 134 34.60 17.33 68.06
N THR A 135 33.48 17.76 68.63
CA THR A 135 33.43 18.36 69.95
C THR A 135 33.13 17.35 71.06
N SER A 136 32.93 16.06 70.74
CA SER A 136 32.44 15.05 71.69
C SER A 136 33.41 14.73 72.83
N LYS A 137 34.70 15.00 72.64
CA LYS A 137 35.77 14.80 73.62
C LYS A 137 36.32 16.10 74.21
N LEU A 138 35.76 17.24 73.80
CA LEU A 138 36.20 18.57 74.25
C LEU A 138 35.41 18.99 75.50
N PRO A 139 35.96 19.86 76.36
CA PRO A 139 35.28 20.30 77.58
C PRO A 139 34.02 21.12 77.30
N ASP A 140 33.02 20.98 78.17
CA ASP A 140 31.76 21.72 78.09
C ASP A 140 32.00 23.25 78.08
N GLY A 141 31.38 23.96 77.14
CA GLY A 141 31.59 25.40 76.93
C GLY A 141 32.65 25.73 75.88
N THR A 142 33.28 24.73 75.26
CA THR A 142 34.11 24.91 74.06
C THR A 142 33.29 25.51 72.93
N THR A 143 33.86 26.50 72.22
CA THR A 143 33.25 27.11 71.04
C THR A 143 34.12 26.89 69.81
N VAL A 144 33.46 26.74 68.66
CA VAL A 144 34.10 26.43 67.38
C VAL A 144 33.72 27.54 66.40
N THR A 145 34.73 28.23 65.87
CA THR A 145 34.55 29.38 64.97
C THR A 145 35.35 29.17 63.69
N PRO A 146 34.70 28.79 62.57
CA PRO A 146 35.35 28.74 61.26
C PRO A 146 35.78 30.12 60.79
N ALA A 147 36.87 30.19 60.03
CA ALA A 147 37.29 31.39 59.32
C ALA A 147 36.24 31.82 58.27
N ASP A 148 36.34 33.07 57.79
CA ASP A 148 35.39 33.60 56.80
C ASP A 148 35.68 33.20 55.36
N LYS A 149 36.85 32.60 55.12
CA LYS A 149 37.37 32.29 53.78
C LYS A 149 38.09 30.96 53.76
N VAL A 150 38.14 30.35 52.59
CA VAL A 150 38.97 29.19 52.31
C VAL A 150 40.45 29.59 52.28
N THR A 151 41.30 28.79 52.91
CA THR A 151 42.77 28.91 52.97
C THR A 151 43.42 27.63 52.36
N GLY A 152 44.71 27.40 52.61
CA GLY A 152 45.44 26.27 52.01
C GLY A 152 45.90 26.51 50.58
N THR A 153 46.07 25.42 49.82
CA THR A 153 46.47 25.44 48.40
C THR A 153 45.31 25.04 47.49
N GLU A 154 45.43 25.26 46.18
CA GLU A 154 44.39 24.81 45.23
C GLU A 154 44.17 23.30 45.25
N ASP A 155 45.23 22.50 45.47
CA ASP A 155 45.15 21.04 45.53
C ASP A 155 44.73 20.50 46.91
N ALA A 156 44.83 21.32 47.95
CA ALA A 156 44.47 20.98 49.32
C ALA A 156 43.81 22.20 50.00
N PRO A 157 42.60 22.58 49.57
CA PRO A 157 41.89 23.69 50.17
C PRO A 157 41.35 23.28 51.54
N VAL A 158 41.51 24.17 52.50
CA VAL A 158 41.08 23.97 53.89
C VAL A 158 40.40 25.21 54.43
N VAL A 159 39.66 25.07 55.51
CA VAL A 159 39.17 26.19 56.32
C VAL A 159 39.79 26.07 57.69
N GLU A 160 40.51 27.11 58.11
CA GLU A 160 41.01 27.21 59.48
C GLU A 160 39.84 27.40 60.44
N VAL A 161 39.78 26.58 61.48
CA VAL A 161 38.76 26.65 62.51
C VAL A 161 39.43 26.88 63.86
N THR A 162 39.03 27.97 64.52
CA THR A 162 39.50 28.29 65.86
C THR A 162 38.61 27.62 66.89
N VAL A 163 39.20 26.75 67.71
CA VAL A 163 38.55 26.11 68.86
C VAL A 163 38.95 26.88 70.11
N THR A 164 37.99 27.47 70.81
CA THR A 164 38.22 28.24 72.04
C THR A 164 37.65 27.50 73.24
N TYR A 165 38.52 27.16 74.19
CA TYR A 165 38.18 26.39 75.39
C TYR A 165 37.60 27.28 76.50
N PRO A 166 36.93 26.70 77.51
CA PRO A 166 36.37 27.46 78.64
C PRO A 166 37.41 28.24 79.45
N ASP A 167 38.66 27.80 79.48
CA ASP A 167 39.77 28.51 80.14
C ASP A 167 40.37 29.66 79.31
N GLY A 168 39.84 29.89 78.09
CA GLY A 168 40.27 30.93 77.17
C GLY A 168 41.48 30.55 76.30
N THR A 169 42.04 29.36 76.45
CA THR A 169 43.04 28.83 75.51
C THR A 169 42.39 28.52 74.16
N THR A 170 43.20 28.45 73.11
CA THR A 170 42.72 28.20 71.74
C THR A 170 43.62 27.24 70.99
N ASP A 171 43.02 26.38 70.18
CA ASP A 171 43.71 25.62 69.13
C ASP A 171 43.15 25.97 67.76
N THR A 172 43.94 25.71 66.71
CA THR A 172 43.50 25.83 65.32
C THR A 172 43.54 24.46 64.67
N ILE A 173 42.46 24.09 63.98
CA ILE A 173 42.38 22.89 63.15
C ILE A 173 42.07 23.27 61.71
N GLU A 174 42.73 22.63 60.76
CA GLU A 174 42.45 22.78 59.33
C GLU A 174 41.41 21.74 58.91
N VAL A 175 40.27 22.19 58.40
CA VAL A 175 39.21 21.31 57.90
C VAL A 175 39.25 21.31 56.37
N PRO A 176 39.59 20.18 55.71
CA PRO A 176 39.57 20.10 54.25
C PRO A 176 38.18 20.36 53.68
N VAL A 177 38.12 21.11 52.58
CA VAL A 177 36.87 21.41 51.87
C VAL A 177 36.95 20.96 50.42
N LYS A 178 35.78 20.84 49.78
CA LYS A 178 35.65 20.70 48.33
C LYS A 178 34.34 21.36 47.90
N GLN A 179 34.36 22.07 46.78
CA GLN A 179 33.15 22.62 46.21
C GLN A 179 32.27 21.48 45.68
N LYS A 180 30.97 21.53 45.99
CA LYS A 180 29.99 20.56 45.49
C LYS A 180 30.00 20.53 43.97
N ASP A 181 30.03 19.34 43.40
CA ASP A 181 29.92 19.16 41.97
C ASP A 181 28.54 19.68 41.48
N SER A 182 27.45 19.46 42.23
CA SER A 182 26.11 20.03 41.94
C SER A 182 26.02 21.56 42.01
N ALA A 183 26.96 22.24 42.68
CA ALA A 183 27.00 23.70 42.74
C ALA A 183 27.67 24.32 41.50
N THR A 184 28.40 23.52 40.72
CA THR A 184 29.18 23.99 39.56
C THR A 184 28.73 23.38 38.23
N ASN A 185 28.00 22.27 38.28
CA ASN A 185 27.48 21.56 37.12
C ASN A 185 25.96 21.55 37.20
N GLU A 186 25.28 21.82 36.09
CA GLU A 186 23.83 21.74 35.98
C GLU A 186 23.49 20.75 34.85
N PRO A 187 22.68 19.72 35.11
CA PRO A 187 22.29 18.78 34.08
C PRO A 187 21.38 19.47 33.05
N SER A 188 21.49 19.06 31.80
CA SER A 188 20.63 19.56 30.72
C SER A 188 20.19 18.43 29.80
N VAL A 189 19.18 18.69 28.97
CA VAL A 189 18.74 17.76 27.93
C VAL A 189 19.61 17.95 26.69
N LYS A 190 20.03 16.85 26.06
CA LYS A 190 20.78 16.89 24.80
C LYS A 190 20.01 17.69 23.73
N PRO A 191 20.70 18.52 22.93
CA PRO A 191 20.07 19.17 21.79
C PRO A 191 19.60 18.12 20.79
N ASP A 192 18.48 18.39 20.13
CA ASP A 192 17.96 17.52 19.10
C ASP A 192 18.87 17.48 17.86
N GLU A 193 18.87 16.35 17.17
CA GLU A 193 19.54 16.23 15.88
C GLU A 193 18.85 17.11 14.83
N ALA A 194 19.61 17.51 13.80
CA ALA A 194 19.06 18.28 12.69
C ALA A 194 17.91 17.51 12.01
N ASN A 195 16.80 18.21 11.72
CA ASN A 195 15.58 17.66 11.14
C ASN A 195 14.75 16.75 12.07
N THR A 196 15.00 16.76 13.38
CA THR A 196 14.08 16.14 14.35
C THR A 196 12.68 16.75 14.19
N PRO A 197 11.61 15.95 14.06
CA PRO A 197 10.26 16.48 13.91
C PRO A 197 9.83 17.32 15.11
N THR A 198 9.07 18.39 14.86
CA THR A 198 8.62 19.32 15.90
C THR A 198 7.86 18.63 17.03
N VAL A 199 7.13 17.55 16.71
CA VAL A 199 6.32 16.78 17.69
C VAL A 199 7.20 16.02 18.68
N SER A 200 8.38 15.56 18.26
CA SER A 200 9.34 14.80 19.07
C SER A 200 10.53 15.61 19.57
N ALA A 201 10.68 16.85 19.11
CA ALA A 201 11.74 17.76 19.55
C ALA A 201 11.76 17.95 21.07
N GLY A 202 12.93 17.75 21.68
CA GLY A 202 13.19 17.86 23.11
C GLY A 202 12.60 16.70 23.93
N LYS A 203 12.06 15.66 23.30
CA LYS A 203 11.39 14.54 23.95
C LYS A 203 12.16 13.23 23.78
N ALA A 204 12.13 12.39 24.81
CA ALA A 204 12.48 10.97 24.69
C ALA A 204 11.28 10.19 24.13
N LEU A 205 11.49 9.45 23.04
CA LEU A 205 10.47 8.63 22.40
C LEU A 205 10.45 7.21 22.96
N ILE A 206 9.45 6.91 23.78
CA ILE A 206 9.31 5.65 24.53
C ILE A 206 8.28 4.72 23.89
N ASP A 207 8.47 3.40 24.03
CA ASP A 207 7.48 2.41 23.53
C ASP A 207 6.30 2.29 24.51
N GLY A 208 6.59 2.40 25.81
CA GLY A 208 5.59 2.45 26.87
C GLY A 208 4.69 3.69 26.78
N SER A 209 3.57 3.63 27.51
CA SER A 209 2.65 4.76 27.64
C SER A 209 3.34 5.96 28.29
N ASP A 210 3.14 7.15 27.71
CA ASP A 210 3.61 8.44 28.24
C ASP A 210 2.58 9.09 29.19
N THR A 211 1.51 8.40 29.56
CA THR A 211 0.56 8.93 30.54
C THR A 211 1.18 8.90 31.95
N PRO A 212 0.96 9.93 32.79
CA PRO A 212 1.47 9.95 34.16
C PRO A 212 1.11 8.68 34.95
N GLU A 213 2.01 8.25 35.84
CA GLU A 213 1.99 6.97 36.58
C GLU A 213 2.24 5.71 35.75
N SER A 214 2.43 5.82 34.43
CA SER A 214 2.82 4.66 33.60
C SER A 214 4.21 4.16 33.99
N PRO A 215 4.40 2.85 34.21
CA PRO A 215 5.70 2.28 34.47
C PRO A 215 6.57 2.31 33.21
N LEU A 216 7.88 2.51 33.41
CA LEU A 216 8.87 2.48 32.34
C LEU A 216 9.56 1.12 32.29
N THR A 217 9.77 0.61 31.08
CA THR A 217 10.64 -0.54 30.86
C THR A 217 12.11 -0.12 30.94
N ASP A 218 13.03 -1.07 31.11
CA ASP A 218 14.46 -0.77 31.11
C ASP A 218 14.92 -0.16 29.78
N ALA A 219 14.28 -0.53 28.66
CA ALA A 219 14.53 0.07 27.35
C ALA A 219 14.08 1.55 27.32
N ASP A 220 12.89 1.86 27.85
CA ASP A 220 12.41 3.25 27.92
C ASP A 220 13.31 4.10 28.84
N LYS A 221 13.75 3.55 29.99
CA LYS A 221 14.70 4.23 30.87
C LYS A 221 16.01 4.51 30.18
N ALA A 222 16.54 3.59 29.38
CA ALA A 222 17.76 3.82 28.62
C ALA A 222 17.60 4.98 27.62
N VAL A 223 16.47 5.07 26.93
CA VAL A 223 16.16 6.20 26.02
C VAL A 223 16.07 7.53 26.78
N VAL A 224 15.43 7.54 27.94
CA VAL A 224 15.34 8.74 28.80
C VAL A 224 16.71 9.15 29.34
N ALA A 225 17.51 8.20 29.83
CA ALA A 225 18.86 8.45 30.32
C ALA A 225 19.76 9.02 29.22
N ASP A 226 19.65 8.50 28.00
CA ASP A 226 20.40 9.01 26.85
C ASP A 226 19.98 10.45 26.48
N LYS A 227 18.80 10.94 26.86
CA LYS A 227 18.47 12.35 26.65
C LYS A 227 19.16 13.32 27.61
N VAL A 228 19.79 12.86 28.68
CA VAL A 228 20.57 13.74 29.57
C VAL A 228 21.96 13.99 28.95
N ASP A 229 22.34 15.26 28.84
CA ASP A 229 23.66 15.65 28.35
C ASP A 229 24.70 15.53 29.46
N THR A 230 25.55 14.51 29.35
CA THR A 230 26.65 14.26 30.28
C THR A 230 27.98 14.83 29.79
N SER A 231 28.02 15.52 28.65
CA SER A 231 29.27 15.97 28.03
C SER A 231 30.05 17.01 28.84
N ASN A 232 29.33 17.79 29.66
CA ASN A 232 29.90 18.83 30.53
C ASN A 232 29.88 18.43 32.01
N LEU A 233 29.51 17.19 32.33
CA LEU A 233 29.44 16.69 33.71
C LEU A 233 30.75 15.96 34.09
N PRO A 234 31.12 15.92 35.38
CA PRO A 234 32.35 15.27 35.82
C PRO A 234 32.32 13.75 35.54
N GLU A 235 33.49 13.18 35.25
CA GLU A 235 33.64 11.75 34.99
C GLU A 235 33.22 10.93 36.23
N GLY A 236 32.43 9.87 36.02
CA GLY A 236 31.84 9.07 37.10
C GLY A 236 30.43 9.52 37.51
N THR A 237 29.88 10.56 36.88
CA THR A 237 28.47 10.94 37.05
C THR A 237 27.55 9.79 36.61
N VAL A 238 26.55 9.47 37.43
CA VAL A 238 25.56 8.41 37.19
C VAL A 238 24.19 9.04 36.96
N VAL A 239 23.53 8.66 35.86
CA VAL A 239 22.20 9.13 35.48
C VAL A 239 21.19 8.03 35.75
N THR A 240 20.21 8.30 36.62
CA THR A 240 19.20 7.31 37.05
C THR A 240 17.79 7.86 36.80
N PRO A 241 17.12 7.46 35.71
CA PRO A 241 15.72 7.78 35.48
C PRO A 241 14.80 7.15 36.53
N ALA A 242 13.72 7.85 36.88
CA ALA A 242 12.65 7.30 37.70
C ALA A 242 11.98 6.07 37.04
N ASP A 243 11.26 5.28 37.84
CA ASP A 243 10.61 4.06 37.38
C ASP A 243 9.31 4.29 36.60
N LYS A 244 8.81 5.52 36.59
CA LYS A 244 7.51 5.88 36.03
C LYS A 244 7.54 7.27 35.40
N VAL A 245 6.57 7.50 34.52
CA VAL A 245 6.25 8.81 33.97
C VAL A 245 5.55 9.67 35.03
N SER A 246 5.93 10.95 35.12
CA SER A 246 5.35 11.98 35.98
C SER A 246 4.90 13.19 35.15
N GLY A 247 4.65 14.34 35.78
CA GLY A 247 4.17 15.55 35.10
C GLY A 247 2.66 15.56 34.86
N THR A 248 2.22 16.18 33.76
CA THR A 248 0.80 16.23 33.38
C THR A 248 0.58 15.47 32.06
N PRO A 249 -0.65 15.06 31.71
CA PRO A 249 -0.92 14.40 30.43
C PRO A 249 -0.51 15.24 29.21
N GLU A 250 -0.54 16.56 29.31
CA GLU A 250 -0.13 17.48 28.22
C GLU A 250 1.38 17.71 28.18
N ASN A 251 2.07 17.52 29.31
CA ASN A 251 3.51 17.65 29.44
C ASN A 251 4.07 16.50 30.30
N PRO A 252 4.06 15.27 29.78
CA PRO A 252 4.59 14.14 30.51
C PRO A 252 6.11 14.21 30.52
N VAL A 253 6.68 13.91 31.68
CA VAL A 253 8.13 13.96 31.92
C VAL A 253 8.55 12.73 32.72
N VAL A 254 9.83 12.43 32.71
CA VAL A 254 10.46 11.49 33.63
C VAL A 254 11.50 12.25 34.42
N GLU A 255 11.38 12.21 35.74
CA GLU A 255 12.40 12.77 36.63
C GLU A 255 13.64 11.88 36.58
N VAL A 256 14.80 12.51 36.39
CA VAL A 256 16.08 11.82 36.31
C VAL A 256 16.98 12.38 37.41
N THR A 257 17.46 11.50 38.27
CA THR A 257 18.44 11.83 39.31
C THR A 257 19.84 11.71 38.72
N VAL A 258 20.60 12.79 38.78
CA VAL A 258 22.00 12.86 38.37
C VAL A 258 22.83 12.84 39.64
N THR A 259 23.60 11.78 39.85
CA THR A 259 24.47 11.62 41.01
C THR A 259 25.92 11.86 40.62
N TYR A 260 26.54 12.86 41.24
CA TYR A 260 27.92 13.25 40.95
C TYR A 260 28.93 12.37 41.72
N PRO A 261 30.21 12.34 41.30
CA PRO A 261 31.25 11.54 41.95
C PRO A 261 31.50 11.88 43.43
N ASP A 262 31.22 13.13 43.85
CA ASP A 262 31.31 13.56 45.25
C ASP A 262 30.11 13.13 46.12
N GLY A 263 29.09 12.53 45.51
CA GLY A 263 27.85 12.04 46.14
C GLY A 263 26.71 13.06 46.18
N THR A 264 26.94 14.28 45.70
CA THR A 264 25.87 15.27 45.53
C THR A 264 24.94 14.85 44.38
N THR A 265 23.71 15.39 44.37
CA THR A 265 22.71 15.01 43.36
C THR A 265 21.93 16.21 42.87
N ASP A 266 21.60 16.21 41.59
CA ASP A 266 20.58 17.07 40.98
C ASP A 266 19.43 16.24 40.38
N THR A 267 18.31 16.91 40.10
CA THR A 267 17.16 16.31 39.42
C THR A 267 16.81 17.12 38.18
N ILE A 268 16.62 16.44 37.05
CA ILE A 268 16.16 17.04 35.79
C ILE A 268 14.88 16.34 35.32
N ALA A 269 13.91 17.10 34.81
CA ALA A 269 12.72 16.56 34.19
C ALA A 269 12.92 16.42 32.67
N VAL A 270 12.95 15.18 32.16
CA VAL A 270 13.09 14.89 30.74
C VAL A 270 11.70 14.69 30.13
N PRO A 271 11.26 15.55 29.18
CA PRO A 271 9.99 15.33 28.48
C PRO A 271 9.98 14.00 27.74
N VAL A 272 8.85 13.31 27.78
CA VAL A 272 8.65 12.05 27.04
C VAL A 272 7.48 12.16 26.08
N LYS A 273 7.44 11.26 25.11
CA LYS A 273 6.28 10.99 24.26
C LYS A 273 6.26 9.52 23.89
N GLN A 274 5.09 8.90 23.94
CA GLN A 274 4.91 7.56 23.42
C GLN A 274 5.04 7.59 21.90
N LYS A 275 5.82 6.66 21.36
CA LYS A 275 6.01 6.49 19.91
C LYS A 275 4.66 6.29 19.24
N ASP A 276 4.43 7.03 18.16
CA ASP A 276 3.24 6.87 17.34
C ASP A 276 3.19 5.45 16.76
N SER A 277 4.32 4.89 16.32
CA SER A 277 4.43 3.50 15.84
C SER A 277 4.13 2.43 16.91
N ALA A 278 4.24 2.75 18.20
CA ALA A 278 3.92 1.79 19.27
C ALA A 278 2.41 1.68 19.53
N THR A 279 1.62 2.65 19.07
CA THR A 279 0.16 2.71 19.30
C THR A 279 -0.66 2.64 18.03
N ASN A 280 -0.05 2.88 16.87
CA ASN A 280 -0.69 2.86 15.57
C ASN A 280 0.03 1.82 14.71
N GLU A 281 -0.66 0.74 14.36
CA GLU A 281 -0.16 -0.24 13.40
C GLU A 281 -0.86 0.00 12.06
N PRO A 282 -0.11 0.16 10.95
CA PRO A 282 -0.72 0.38 9.64
C PRO A 282 -1.41 -0.89 9.16
N THR A 283 -2.52 -0.74 8.45
CA THR A 283 -3.26 -1.86 7.88
C THR A 283 -3.60 -1.61 6.42
N VAL A 284 -4.00 -2.67 5.70
CA VAL A 284 -4.50 -2.55 4.34
C VAL A 284 -6.00 -2.28 4.40
N LYS A 285 -6.51 -1.37 3.55
CA LYS A 285 -7.94 -1.07 3.47
C LYS A 285 -8.74 -2.35 3.17
N PRO A 286 -9.92 -2.53 3.78
CA PRO A 286 -10.81 -3.62 3.41
C PRO A 286 -11.25 -3.47 1.96
N ASP A 287 -11.42 -4.60 1.28
CA ASP A 287 -11.94 -4.59 -0.09
C ASP A 287 -13.39 -4.11 -0.14
N GLU A 288 -13.77 -3.55 -1.28
CA GLU A 288 -15.15 -3.19 -1.55
C GLU A 288 -16.03 -4.45 -1.66
N ALA A 289 -17.34 -4.29 -1.44
CA ALA A 289 -18.27 -5.39 -1.63
C ALA A 289 -18.24 -5.85 -3.10
N ASN A 290 -18.15 -7.17 -3.30
CA ASN A 290 -18.05 -7.84 -4.61
C ASN A 290 -16.71 -7.68 -5.35
N THR A 291 -15.63 -7.25 -4.66
CA THR A 291 -14.28 -7.39 -5.24
C THR A 291 -14.00 -8.86 -5.61
N PRO A 292 -13.52 -9.14 -6.84
CA PRO A 292 -13.22 -10.50 -7.24
C PRO A 292 -12.17 -11.18 -6.36
N THR A 293 -12.33 -12.47 -6.11
CA THR A 293 -11.46 -13.22 -5.20
C THR A 293 -9.98 -13.16 -5.59
N VAL A 294 -9.67 -13.11 -6.88
CA VAL A 294 -8.28 -13.05 -7.37
C VAL A 294 -7.61 -11.68 -7.16
N SER A 295 -8.38 -10.61 -6.99
CA SER A 295 -7.90 -9.25 -6.72
C SER A 295 -8.12 -8.79 -5.28
N ALA A 296 -8.84 -9.57 -4.47
CA ALA A 296 -9.07 -9.29 -3.06
C ALA A 296 -7.76 -9.13 -2.27
N GLY A 297 -7.64 -8.04 -1.51
CA GLY A 297 -6.49 -7.65 -0.71
C GLY A 297 -5.29 -7.17 -1.53
N LYS A 298 -5.42 -7.05 -2.85
CA LYS A 298 -4.33 -6.70 -3.76
C LYS A 298 -4.51 -5.31 -4.35
N ALA A 299 -3.40 -4.59 -4.52
CA ALA A 299 -3.34 -3.41 -5.38
C ALA A 299 -3.18 -3.87 -6.84
N LEU A 300 -4.08 -3.44 -7.71
CA LEU A 300 -4.04 -3.75 -9.15
C LEU A 300 -3.19 -2.71 -9.89
N ILE A 301 -2.01 -3.13 -10.32
CA ILE A 301 -1.00 -2.27 -10.98
C ILE A 301 -0.95 -2.52 -12.49
N ASP A 302 -0.55 -1.50 -13.26
CA ASP A 302 -0.36 -1.63 -14.71
C ASP A 302 1.00 -2.28 -15.04
N GLY A 303 2.00 -1.94 -14.22
CA GLY A 303 3.34 -2.55 -14.29
C GLY A 303 3.34 -4.04 -13.95
N SER A 304 4.45 -4.71 -14.25
CA SER A 304 4.66 -6.12 -13.89
C SER A 304 4.67 -6.29 -12.37
N ASP A 305 3.96 -7.29 -11.87
CA ASP A 305 3.95 -7.71 -10.46
C ASP A 305 5.05 -8.72 -10.12
N THR A 306 5.99 -9.00 -11.03
CA THR A 306 7.14 -9.86 -10.72
C THR A 306 8.12 -9.16 -9.77
N PRO A 307 8.73 -9.86 -8.80
CA PRO A 307 9.73 -9.25 -7.91
C PRO A 307 10.87 -8.57 -8.68
N ASN A 308 11.30 -7.41 -8.17
CA ASN A 308 12.25 -6.46 -8.77
C ASN A 308 11.74 -5.64 -9.97
N SER A 309 10.48 -5.79 -10.37
CA SER A 309 9.85 -4.89 -11.33
C SER A 309 9.78 -3.46 -10.80
N PRO A 310 10.16 -2.45 -11.59
CA PRO A 310 9.99 -1.05 -11.22
C PRO A 310 8.50 -0.67 -11.20
N LEU A 311 8.15 0.20 -10.27
CA LEU A 311 6.81 0.78 -10.18
C LEU A 311 6.79 2.17 -10.81
N THR A 312 5.74 2.46 -11.58
CA THR A 312 5.44 3.81 -12.04
C THR A 312 4.81 4.63 -10.91
N ASP A 313 4.76 5.96 -11.06
CA ASP A 313 4.07 6.82 -10.09
C ASP A 313 2.57 6.49 -9.98
N ALA A 314 1.96 6.02 -11.08
CA ALA A 314 0.58 5.54 -11.07
C ALA A 314 0.44 4.25 -10.24
N ASP A 315 1.34 3.28 -10.40
CA ASP A 315 1.32 2.05 -9.61
C ASP A 315 1.52 2.35 -8.12
N LYS A 316 2.45 3.25 -7.79
CA LYS A 316 2.68 3.71 -6.41
C LYS A 316 1.44 4.37 -5.81
N ALA A 317 0.72 5.18 -6.58
CA ALA A 317 -0.51 5.81 -6.10
C ALA A 317 -1.59 4.77 -5.74
N VAL A 318 -1.74 3.71 -6.54
CA VAL A 318 -2.66 2.60 -6.23
C VAL A 318 -2.23 1.84 -4.97
N VAL A 319 -0.93 1.58 -4.81
CA VAL A 319 -0.39 0.94 -3.60
C VAL A 319 -0.59 1.81 -2.36
N THR A 320 -0.29 3.12 -2.44
CA THR A 320 -0.54 4.08 -1.36
C THR A 320 -2.01 4.12 -0.97
N ASP A 321 -2.93 4.12 -1.94
CA ASP A 321 -4.36 4.13 -1.66
C ASP A 321 -4.84 2.85 -0.97
N LYS A 322 -4.12 1.73 -1.09
CA LYS A 322 -4.45 0.50 -0.35
C LYS A 322 -4.04 0.55 1.13
N VAL A 323 -3.21 1.47 1.58
CA VAL A 323 -2.90 1.63 3.01
C VAL A 323 -4.03 2.40 3.71
N ASP A 324 -4.56 1.84 4.79
CA ASP A 324 -5.59 2.49 5.60
C ASP A 324 -4.95 3.51 6.55
N THR A 325 -5.19 4.79 6.26
CA THR A 325 -4.71 5.92 7.05
C THR A 325 -5.78 6.49 7.99
N SER A 326 -6.98 5.90 8.04
CA SER A 326 -8.12 6.44 8.78
C SER A 326 -7.92 6.48 10.30
N ASN A 327 -7.12 5.56 10.84
CA ASN A 327 -6.79 5.45 12.25
C ASN A 327 -5.37 5.93 12.59
N LEU A 328 -4.64 6.49 11.62
CA LEU A 328 -3.27 6.96 11.82
C LEU A 328 -3.26 8.45 12.20
N PRO A 329 -2.26 8.93 12.95
CA PRO A 329 -2.19 10.32 13.38
C PRO A 329 -2.05 11.28 12.20
N GLN A 330 -2.63 12.48 12.32
CA GLN A 330 -2.57 13.49 11.27
C GLN A 330 -1.12 13.91 10.98
N GLY A 331 -0.75 13.92 9.70
CA GLY A 331 0.63 14.21 9.26
C GLY A 331 1.45 12.95 8.96
N THR A 332 0.87 11.76 9.15
CA THR A 332 1.47 10.50 8.67
C THR A 332 1.68 10.54 7.15
N VAL A 333 2.86 10.12 6.72
CA VAL A 333 3.27 10.06 5.32
C VAL A 333 3.45 8.59 4.92
N VAL A 334 2.84 8.20 3.81
CA VAL A 334 2.91 6.82 3.27
C VAL A 334 3.76 6.85 2.02
N THR A 335 4.85 6.07 2.01
CA THR A 335 5.84 6.05 0.93
C THR A 335 6.07 4.62 0.46
N PRO A 336 5.47 4.20 -0.66
CA PRO A 336 5.76 2.91 -1.28
C PRO A 336 7.20 2.83 -1.79
N ALA A 337 7.79 1.64 -1.74
CA ALA A 337 9.06 1.35 -2.38
C ALA A 337 9.00 1.57 -3.91
N ASP A 338 10.17 1.68 -4.54
CA ASP A 338 10.27 1.91 -5.99
C ASP A 338 10.04 0.65 -6.84
N LYS A 339 9.98 -0.52 -6.21
CA LYS A 339 9.93 -1.82 -6.89
C LYS A 339 9.05 -2.80 -6.13
N VAL A 340 8.54 -3.77 -6.86
CA VAL A 340 7.88 -4.95 -6.28
C VAL A 340 8.91 -5.83 -5.57
N SER A 341 8.57 -6.32 -4.37
CA SER A 341 9.34 -7.26 -3.56
C SER A 341 8.54 -8.55 -3.33
N GLY A 342 8.87 -9.32 -2.29
CA GLY A 342 8.22 -10.61 -2.01
C GLY A 342 8.64 -11.73 -2.95
N THR A 343 7.70 -12.63 -3.24
CA THR A 343 7.94 -13.83 -4.07
C THR A 343 7.04 -13.80 -5.31
N PRO A 344 7.34 -14.55 -6.38
CA PRO A 344 6.47 -14.60 -7.56
C PRO A 344 5.03 -15.06 -7.25
N ASP A 345 4.85 -15.93 -6.26
CA ASP A 345 3.52 -16.41 -5.85
C ASP A 345 2.80 -15.46 -4.88
N ASN A 346 3.56 -14.58 -4.21
CA ASN A 346 3.04 -13.56 -3.31
C ASN A 346 3.86 -12.27 -3.48
N PRO A 347 3.62 -11.53 -4.57
CA PRO A 347 4.30 -10.26 -4.81
C PRO A 347 3.68 -9.18 -3.94
N VAL A 348 4.55 -8.38 -3.32
CA VAL A 348 4.15 -7.28 -2.43
C VAL A 348 4.96 -6.04 -2.75
N VAL A 349 4.52 -4.90 -2.23
CA VAL A 349 5.29 -3.68 -2.20
C VAL A 349 5.44 -3.28 -0.73
N GLU A 350 6.68 -3.16 -0.28
CA GLU A 350 6.98 -2.60 1.04
C GLU A 350 6.63 -1.11 1.04
N VAL A 351 5.84 -0.69 2.01
CA VAL A 351 5.42 0.68 2.19
C VAL A 351 5.90 1.17 3.54
N THR A 352 6.71 2.22 3.53
CA THR A 352 7.15 2.91 4.74
C THR A 352 6.09 3.90 5.17
N VAL A 353 5.60 3.75 6.39
CA VAL A 353 4.66 4.66 7.04
C VAL A 353 5.44 5.49 8.05
N THR A 354 5.64 6.77 7.76
CA THR A 354 6.36 7.70 8.62
C THR A 354 5.37 8.54 9.43
N TYR A 355 5.43 8.44 10.75
CA TYR A 355 4.56 9.17 11.67
C TYR A 355 5.04 10.61 11.93
N PRO A 356 4.18 11.50 12.45
CA PRO A 356 4.54 12.89 12.76
C PRO A 356 5.68 13.05 13.76
N ASP A 357 5.90 12.08 14.64
CA ASP A 357 7.02 12.05 15.59
C ASP A 357 8.35 11.55 14.98
N GLY A 358 8.32 11.12 13.72
CA GLY A 358 9.47 10.61 12.97
C GLY A 358 9.70 9.11 13.10
N THR A 359 8.91 8.42 13.93
CA THR A 359 8.93 6.96 13.97
C THR A 359 8.36 6.38 12.66
N THR A 360 8.70 5.13 12.36
CA THR A 360 8.31 4.49 11.10
C THR A 360 7.88 3.05 11.30
N ASP A 361 6.86 2.62 10.56
CA ASP A 361 6.53 1.21 10.35
C ASP A 361 6.68 0.82 8.87
N ILE A 362 6.75 -0.48 8.63
CA ILE A 362 6.75 -1.05 7.27
C ILE A 362 5.55 -1.98 7.15
N ILE A 363 4.72 -1.76 6.13
CA ILE A 363 3.62 -2.66 5.76
C ILE A 363 3.86 -3.23 4.36
N GLU A 364 3.62 -4.53 4.19
CA GLU A 364 3.65 -5.17 2.88
C GLU A 364 2.26 -5.14 2.26
N VAL A 365 2.13 -4.45 1.11
CA VAL A 365 0.88 -4.39 0.36
C VAL A 365 0.95 -5.40 -0.79
N PRO A 366 0.12 -6.45 -0.82
CA PRO A 366 0.06 -7.39 -1.94
C PRO A 366 -0.31 -6.68 -3.24
N VAL A 367 0.31 -7.09 -4.34
CA VAL A 367 0.04 -6.53 -5.67
C VAL A 367 -0.35 -7.62 -6.66
N LYS A 368 -1.00 -7.21 -7.75
CA LYS A 368 -1.21 -8.04 -8.94
C LYS A 368 -1.21 -7.15 -10.17
N GLN A 369 -0.58 -7.62 -11.24
CA GLN A 369 -0.67 -6.95 -12.53
C GLN A 369 -2.09 -7.13 -13.08
N LYS A 370 -2.68 -6.04 -13.56
CA LYS A 370 -4.01 -6.04 -14.19
C LYS A 370 -4.03 -7.01 -15.36
N ASP A 371 -5.09 -7.81 -15.42
CA ASP A 371 -5.32 -8.70 -16.54
C ASP A 371 -5.49 -7.89 -17.84
N SER A 372 -6.17 -6.73 -17.80
CA SER A 372 -6.29 -5.80 -18.94
C SER A 372 -4.97 -5.15 -19.39
N ALA A 373 -3.93 -5.14 -18.54
CA ALA A 373 -2.62 -4.61 -18.92
C ALA A 373 -1.77 -5.64 -19.71
N THR A 374 -2.13 -6.92 -19.62
CA THR A 374 -1.38 -8.04 -20.24
C THR A 374 -2.17 -8.76 -21.33
N ASN A 375 -3.49 -8.62 -21.34
CA ASN A 375 -4.40 -9.23 -22.28
C ASN A 375 -5.17 -8.14 -23.01
N GLU A 376 -5.25 -8.23 -24.33
CA GLU A 376 -6.03 -7.32 -25.17
C GLU A 376 -7.05 -8.16 -25.95
N PRO A 377 -8.34 -7.82 -25.93
CA PRO A 377 -9.35 -8.55 -26.67
C PRO A 377 -9.19 -8.30 -28.17
N SER A 378 -9.51 -9.31 -28.98
CA SER A 378 -9.46 -9.18 -30.44
C SER A 378 -10.66 -9.83 -31.11
N VAL A 379 -10.93 -9.47 -32.36
CA VAL A 379 -11.93 -10.16 -33.19
C VAL A 379 -11.32 -11.47 -33.72
N LYS A 380 -12.10 -12.56 -33.70
CA LYS A 380 -11.70 -13.85 -34.25
C LYS A 380 -11.34 -13.72 -35.73
N ALA A 381 -10.30 -14.43 -36.13
CA ALA A 381 -9.97 -14.57 -37.55
C ALA A 381 -11.12 -15.26 -38.29
N ASP A 382 -11.38 -14.82 -39.52
CA ASP A 382 -12.40 -15.43 -40.36
C ASP A 382 -11.99 -16.85 -40.78
N GLU A 383 -13.00 -17.70 -40.97
CA GLU A 383 -12.77 -19.03 -41.52
C GLU A 383 -12.29 -18.94 -42.98
N PRO A 384 -11.50 -19.92 -43.46
CA PRO A 384 -11.10 -19.96 -44.85
C PRO A 384 -12.30 -19.90 -45.80
N ASN A 385 -12.21 -19.07 -46.83
CA ASN A 385 -13.28 -18.81 -47.83
C ASN A 385 -14.49 -18.02 -47.31
N THR A 386 -14.39 -17.35 -46.15
CA THR A 386 -15.41 -16.36 -45.74
C THR A 386 -15.56 -15.28 -46.82
N PRO A 387 -16.78 -14.95 -47.26
CA PRO A 387 -17.01 -13.90 -48.24
C PRO A 387 -16.44 -12.54 -47.82
N ALA A 388 -15.90 -11.79 -48.78
CA ALA A 388 -15.24 -10.51 -48.49
C ALA A 388 -16.18 -9.48 -47.83
N ILE A 389 -17.48 -9.54 -48.12
CA ILE A 389 -18.49 -8.63 -47.56
C ILE A 389 -18.75 -8.91 -46.07
N SER A 390 -18.66 -10.17 -45.64
CA SER A 390 -18.87 -10.62 -44.26
C SER A 390 -17.57 -10.76 -43.45
N ALA A 391 -16.41 -10.66 -44.09
CA ALA A 391 -15.11 -10.80 -43.45
C ALA A 391 -14.92 -9.78 -42.31
N GLY A 392 -14.56 -10.26 -41.12
CA GLY A 392 -14.36 -9.48 -39.90
C GLY A 392 -15.66 -8.94 -39.28
N LYS A 393 -16.83 -9.34 -39.80
CA LYS A 393 -18.13 -8.85 -39.34
C LYS A 393 -18.95 -9.95 -38.68
N ALA A 394 -19.71 -9.59 -37.65
CA ALA A 394 -20.79 -10.44 -37.14
C ALA A 394 -22.04 -10.25 -38.02
N LEU A 395 -22.62 -11.36 -38.47
CA LEU A 395 -23.85 -11.35 -39.27
C LEU A 395 -25.07 -11.41 -38.34
N ILE A 396 -25.89 -10.36 -38.39
CA ILE A 396 -27.06 -10.18 -37.51
C ILE A 396 -28.37 -10.22 -38.31
N ASP A 397 -29.47 -10.66 -37.69
CA ASP A 397 -30.80 -10.65 -38.30
C ASP A 397 -31.43 -9.26 -38.23
N GLY A 398 -31.18 -8.55 -37.11
CA GLY A 398 -31.58 -7.17 -36.91
C GLY A 398 -30.90 -6.17 -37.86
N SER A 399 -31.42 -4.95 -37.90
CA SER A 399 -30.83 -3.87 -38.69
C SER A 399 -29.43 -3.51 -38.18
N ASP A 400 -28.47 -3.37 -39.10
CA ASP A 400 -27.10 -2.93 -38.84
C ASP A 400 -26.95 -1.40 -38.82
N THR A 401 -28.05 -0.64 -38.87
CA THR A 401 -27.98 0.82 -38.78
C THR A 401 -27.75 1.28 -37.32
N PRO A 402 -26.96 2.34 -37.09
CA PRO A 402 -26.70 2.85 -35.73
C PRO A 402 -27.99 3.15 -34.95
N ASN A 403 -27.97 2.83 -33.66
CA ASN A 403 -29.11 2.85 -32.72
C ASN A 403 -30.16 1.74 -32.90
N SER A 404 -29.95 0.81 -33.83
CA SER A 404 -30.81 -0.38 -33.93
C SER A 404 -30.64 -1.27 -32.69
N PRO A 405 -31.73 -1.77 -32.10
CA PRO A 405 -31.65 -2.73 -31.00
C PRO A 405 -31.16 -4.10 -31.51
N LEU A 406 -30.41 -4.80 -30.68
CA LEU A 406 -29.96 -6.17 -30.93
C LEU A 406 -30.88 -7.17 -30.23
N THR A 407 -31.22 -8.24 -30.93
CA THR A 407 -31.85 -9.42 -30.31
C THR A 407 -30.80 -10.25 -29.56
N ASP A 408 -31.25 -11.19 -28.72
CA ASP A 408 -30.32 -12.10 -28.03
C ASP A 408 -29.50 -12.95 -29.01
N ALA A 409 -30.10 -13.32 -30.15
CA ALA A 409 -29.40 -14.03 -31.23
C ALA A 409 -28.31 -13.16 -31.87
N ASP A 410 -28.59 -11.86 -32.09
CA ASP A 410 -27.60 -10.93 -32.63
C ASP A 410 -26.44 -10.72 -31.65
N LYS A 411 -26.74 -10.63 -30.34
CA LYS A 411 -25.72 -10.50 -29.29
C LYS A 411 -24.82 -11.74 -29.23
N GLU A 412 -25.37 -12.95 -29.27
CA GLU A 412 -24.53 -14.16 -29.29
C GLU A 412 -23.68 -14.22 -30.57
N ALA A 413 -24.19 -13.79 -31.73
CA ALA A 413 -23.38 -13.70 -32.96
C ALA A 413 -22.22 -12.70 -32.83
N VAL A 414 -22.43 -11.55 -32.18
CA VAL A 414 -21.38 -10.55 -31.89
C VAL A 414 -20.37 -11.11 -30.89
N LYS A 415 -20.84 -11.72 -29.80
CA LYS A 415 -20.00 -12.34 -28.78
C LYS A 415 -19.13 -13.46 -29.35
N ASP A 416 -19.68 -14.28 -30.23
CA ASP A 416 -18.95 -15.33 -30.95
C ASP A 416 -17.86 -14.78 -31.87
N LYS A 417 -17.87 -13.50 -32.22
CA LYS A 417 -16.78 -12.86 -32.96
C LYS A 417 -15.66 -12.34 -32.08
N VAL A 418 -15.80 -12.31 -30.75
CA VAL A 418 -14.67 -11.97 -29.85
C VAL A 418 -13.81 -13.21 -29.61
N ASP A 419 -12.50 -13.08 -29.82
CA ASP A 419 -11.53 -14.14 -29.55
C ASP A 419 -11.16 -14.16 -28.07
N THR A 420 -11.61 -15.20 -27.37
CA THR A 420 -11.32 -15.44 -25.96
C THR A 420 -10.20 -16.46 -25.74
N SER A 421 -9.58 -16.99 -26.80
CA SER A 421 -8.63 -18.11 -26.72
C SER A 421 -7.32 -17.79 -26.00
N LYS A 422 -6.96 -16.51 -25.92
CA LYS A 422 -5.77 -16.00 -25.23
C LYS A 422 -6.08 -15.23 -23.94
N LEU A 423 -7.38 -15.10 -23.60
CA LEU A 423 -7.82 -14.37 -22.42
C LEU A 423 -7.83 -15.32 -21.20
N PRO A 424 -7.66 -14.81 -19.98
CA PRO A 424 -7.64 -15.64 -18.78
C PRO A 424 -9.00 -16.31 -18.51
N ASP A 425 -8.95 -17.51 -17.91
CA ASP A 425 -10.13 -18.27 -17.53
C ASP A 425 -11.02 -17.48 -16.57
N GLY A 426 -12.33 -17.42 -16.86
CA GLY A 426 -13.29 -16.61 -16.09
C GLY A 426 -13.58 -15.23 -16.70
N THR A 427 -12.94 -14.88 -17.82
CA THR A 427 -13.29 -13.70 -18.61
C THR A 427 -14.74 -13.79 -19.11
N THR A 428 -15.51 -12.71 -18.93
CA THR A 428 -16.87 -12.57 -19.46
C THR A 428 -16.93 -11.54 -20.57
N VAL A 429 -17.72 -11.84 -21.61
CA VAL A 429 -17.87 -10.99 -22.79
C VAL A 429 -19.35 -10.60 -22.91
N ILE A 430 -19.62 -9.30 -22.87
CA ILE A 430 -20.99 -8.75 -22.87
C ILE A 430 -21.10 -7.71 -23.98
N PRO A 431 -21.76 -8.04 -25.10
CA PRO A 431 -22.10 -7.07 -26.14
C PRO A 431 -23.11 -6.03 -25.62
N ALA A 432 -22.99 -4.79 -26.11
CA ALA A 432 -23.98 -3.75 -25.89
C ALA A 432 -25.36 -4.14 -26.47
N ASP A 433 -26.41 -3.41 -26.06
CA ASP A 433 -27.79 -3.68 -26.48
C ASP A 433 -28.14 -3.17 -27.89
N LYS A 434 -27.27 -2.36 -28.49
CA LYS A 434 -27.55 -1.64 -29.73
C LYS A 434 -26.32 -1.55 -30.62
N VAL A 435 -26.57 -1.41 -31.91
CA VAL A 435 -25.54 -1.05 -32.91
C VAL A 435 -25.09 0.39 -32.70
N THR A 436 -23.79 0.62 -32.69
CA THR A 436 -23.10 1.91 -32.62
C THR A 436 -22.27 2.14 -33.89
N GLY A 437 -21.31 3.07 -33.87
CA GLY A 437 -20.51 3.42 -35.04
C GLY A 437 -21.25 4.30 -36.04
N THR A 438 -20.87 4.20 -37.32
CA THR A 438 -21.45 4.99 -38.42
C THR A 438 -22.23 4.09 -39.36
N PRO A 439 -23.15 4.62 -40.19
CA PRO A 439 -23.85 3.80 -41.19
C PRO A 439 -22.92 3.05 -42.15
N ASP A 440 -21.74 3.60 -42.45
CA ASP A 440 -20.74 2.98 -43.33
C ASP A 440 -19.83 1.98 -42.58
N ASN A 441 -19.71 2.13 -41.26
CA ASN A 441 -18.96 1.23 -40.39
C ASN A 441 -19.73 0.97 -39.09
N PRO A 442 -20.81 0.17 -39.15
CA PRO A 442 -21.58 -0.17 -37.98
C PRO A 442 -20.83 -1.19 -37.14
N VAL A 443 -20.79 -0.94 -35.83
CA VAL A 443 -20.09 -1.79 -34.86
C VAL A 443 -20.98 -2.01 -33.64
N VAL A 444 -20.60 -2.96 -32.80
CA VAL A 444 -21.18 -3.15 -31.47
C VAL A 444 -20.04 -3.08 -30.48
N GLU A 445 -20.13 -2.17 -29.52
CA GLU A 445 -19.21 -2.14 -28.39
C GLU A 445 -19.43 -3.38 -27.52
N VAL A 446 -18.35 -4.07 -27.20
CA VAL A 446 -18.37 -5.27 -26.36
C VAL A 446 -17.49 -5.01 -25.15
N THR A 447 -18.07 -5.13 -23.96
CA THR A 447 -17.33 -5.07 -22.71
C THR A 447 -16.77 -6.45 -22.39
N VAL A 448 -15.46 -6.51 -22.21
CA VAL A 448 -14.72 -7.70 -21.78
C VAL A 448 -14.31 -7.46 -20.33
N THR A 449 -14.81 -8.28 -19.42
CA THR A 449 -14.48 -8.21 -18.00
C THR A 449 -13.61 -9.39 -17.62
N TYR A 450 -12.43 -9.10 -17.08
CA TYR A 450 -11.45 -10.10 -16.68
C TYR A 450 -11.73 -10.64 -15.27
N PRO A 451 -11.12 -11.77 -14.89
CA PRO A 451 -11.30 -12.37 -13.56
C PRO A 451 -10.94 -11.45 -12.39
N ASP A 452 -9.97 -10.54 -12.58
CA ASP A 452 -9.58 -9.54 -11.58
C ASP A 452 -10.53 -8.34 -11.45
N GLY A 453 -11.55 -8.28 -12.31
CA GLY A 453 -12.56 -7.22 -12.35
C GLY A 453 -12.19 -6.03 -13.23
N THR A 454 -10.97 -6.02 -13.81
CA THR A 454 -10.62 -5.05 -14.84
C THR A 454 -11.44 -5.28 -16.10
N THR A 455 -11.58 -4.24 -16.92
CA THR A 455 -12.41 -4.29 -18.12
C THR A 455 -11.75 -3.61 -19.30
N ASP A 456 -11.90 -4.18 -20.48
CA ASP A 456 -11.63 -3.55 -21.78
C ASP A 456 -12.89 -3.45 -22.62
N THR A 457 -12.84 -2.58 -23.63
CA THR A 457 -13.90 -2.45 -24.64
C THR A 457 -13.32 -2.74 -26.02
N ILE A 458 -14.02 -3.57 -26.79
CA ILE A 458 -13.70 -3.84 -28.20
C ILE A 458 -14.90 -3.51 -29.08
N GLU A 459 -14.66 -2.91 -30.24
CA GLU A 459 -15.68 -2.69 -31.25
C GLU A 459 -15.72 -3.86 -32.24
N VAL A 460 -16.85 -4.57 -32.30
CA VAL A 460 -17.06 -5.67 -33.25
C VAL A 460 -17.89 -5.17 -34.44
N PRO A 461 -17.36 -5.14 -35.66
CA PRO A 461 -18.12 -4.77 -36.84
C PRO A 461 -19.30 -5.71 -37.08
N VAL A 462 -20.42 -5.15 -37.54
CA VAL A 462 -21.64 -5.92 -37.84
C VAL A 462 -22.13 -5.70 -39.27
N LYS A 463 -22.94 -6.63 -39.77
CA LYS A 463 -23.68 -6.51 -41.02
C LYS A 463 -25.00 -7.26 -40.89
N GLN A 464 -26.09 -6.63 -41.33
CA GLN A 464 -27.38 -7.30 -41.42
C GLN A 464 -27.32 -8.35 -42.53
N LYS A 465 -27.76 -9.57 -42.24
CA LYS A 465 -27.81 -10.68 -43.19
C LYS A 465 -28.64 -10.29 -44.42
N ASP A 466 -28.11 -10.64 -45.59
CA ASP A 466 -28.82 -10.43 -46.84
C ASP A 466 -30.10 -11.31 -46.89
N SER A 467 -30.05 -12.55 -46.39
CA SER A 467 -31.23 -13.43 -46.20
C SER A 467 -32.30 -12.88 -45.24
N ALA A 468 -31.94 -11.99 -44.30
CA ALA A 468 -32.91 -11.37 -43.41
C ALA A 468 -33.67 -10.20 -44.07
N THR A 469 -33.12 -9.64 -45.15
CA THR A 469 -33.65 -8.45 -45.85
C THR A 469 -34.18 -8.75 -47.24
N ASN A 470 -33.75 -9.85 -47.85
CA ASN A 470 -34.12 -10.29 -49.18
C ASN A 470 -34.80 -11.65 -49.08
N GLU A 471 -35.93 -11.82 -49.77
CA GLU A 471 -36.63 -13.09 -49.87
C GLU A 471 -36.68 -13.51 -51.34
N PRO A 472 -36.22 -14.72 -51.69
CA PRO A 472 -36.28 -15.20 -53.06
C PRO A 472 -37.73 -15.46 -53.47
N SER A 473 -38.04 -15.24 -54.74
CA SER A 473 -39.37 -15.49 -55.29
C SER A 473 -39.31 -16.14 -56.67
N VAL A 474 -40.44 -16.69 -57.13
CA VAL A 474 -40.57 -17.20 -58.50
C VAL A 474 -40.97 -16.05 -59.41
N LYS A 475 -40.37 -15.97 -60.61
CA LYS A 475 -40.70 -14.95 -61.62
C LYS A 475 -42.19 -14.99 -61.95
N PRO A 476 -42.83 -13.83 -62.15
CA PRO A 476 -44.18 -13.76 -62.70
C PRO A 476 -44.24 -14.44 -64.08
N ASP A 477 -45.36 -15.10 -64.36
CA ASP A 477 -45.60 -15.68 -65.67
C ASP A 477 -45.73 -14.59 -66.75
N GLU A 478 -45.30 -14.91 -67.96
CA GLU A 478 -45.52 -14.04 -69.12
C GLU A 478 -47.00 -13.92 -69.45
N ILE A 479 -47.40 -12.79 -70.05
CA ILE A 479 -48.78 -12.57 -70.49
C ILE A 479 -49.14 -13.66 -71.51
N ASN A 480 -50.25 -14.36 -71.25
CA ASN A 480 -50.75 -15.53 -71.99
C ASN A 480 -50.06 -16.88 -71.72
N THR A 481 -49.31 -17.02 -70.61
CA THR A 481 -48.83 -18.35 -70.17
C THR A 481 -50.02 -19.30 -69.92
N PRO A 482 -50.01 -20.53 -70.45
CA PRO A 482 -51.10 -21.48 -70.24
C PRO A 482 -51.29 -21.83 -68.76
N THR A 483 -52.55 -22.01 -68.34
CA THR A 483 -52.89 -22.26 -66.92
C THR A 483 -52.20 -23.49 -66.33
N VAL A 484 -51.94 -24.52 -67.14
CA VAL A 484 -51.32 -25.77 -66.68
C VAL A 484 -49.79 -25.65 -66.48
N SER A 485 -49.14 -24.66 -67.10
CA SER A 485 -47.71 -24.36 -66.96
C SER A 485 -47.43 -23.10 -66.14
N ALA A 486 -48.46 -22.34 -65.77
CA ALA A 486 -48.38 -21.16 -64.92
C ALA A 486 -47.66 -21.45 -63.58
N GLY A 487 -46.64 -20.66 -63.26
CA GLY A 487 -45.81 -20.76 -62.07
C GLY A 487 -44.90 -21.99 -62.03
N LYS A 488 -44.80 -22.76 -63.12
CA LYS A 488 -43.99 -23.99 -63.19
C LYS A 488 -42.80 -23.84 -64.13
N ALA A 489 -41.67 -24.43 -63.75
CA ALA A 489 -40.57 -24.72 -64.66
C ALA A 489 -40.92 -25.94 -65.53
N LEU A 490 -40.80 -25.79 -66.85
CA LEU A 490 -41.04 -26.87 -67.80
C LEU A 490 -39.74 -27.64 -68.06
N ILE A 491 -39.74 -28.92 -67.71
CA ILE A 491 -38.56 -29.80 -67.79
C ILE A 491 -38.77 -30.91 -68.82
N ASP A 492 -37.70 -31.38 -69.44
CA ASP A 492 -37.73 -32.51 -70.39
C ASP A 492 -37.76 -33.85 -69.64
N GLY A 493 -37.06 -33.91 -68.49
CA GLY A 493 -37.07 -35.04 -67.57
C GLY A 493 -38.43 -35.28 -66.90
N SER A 494 -38.57 -36.42 -66.21
CA SER A 494 -39.81 -36.70 -65.46
C SER A 494 -39.96 -35.76 -64.26
N ASP A 495 -41.16 -35.24 -64.05
CA ASP A 495 -41.54 -34.43 -62.89
C ASP A 495 -41.95 -35.27 -61.67
N LYS A 496 -41.73 -36.60 -61.69
CA LYS A 496 -42.01 -37.45 -60.52
C LYS A 496 -40.95 -37.23 -59.43
N PRO A 497 -41.32 -37.27 -58.14
CA PRO A 497 -40.35 -37.17 -57.05
C PRO A 497 -39.20 -38.17 -57.18
N ASN A 498 -37.99 -37.72 -56.82
CA ASN A 498 -36.70 -38.40 -56.99
C ASN A 498 -36.23 -38.62 -58.44
N SER A 499 -36.89 -38.03 -59.43
CA SER A 499 -36.35 -38.01 -60.79
C SER A 499 -35.12 -37.09 -60.86
N PRO A 500 -34.01 -37.51 -61.51
CA PRO A 500 -32.85 -36.65 -61.69
C PRO A 500 -33.15 -35.54 -62.69
N LEU A 501 -32.51 -34.38 -62.51
CA LEU A 501 -32.58 -33.28 -63.46
C LEU A 501 -31.38 -33.30 -64.39
N SER A 502 -31.61 -33.05 -65.68
CA SER A 502 -30.52 -32.75 -66.60
C SER A 502 -29.99 -31.32 -66.38
N PRO A 503 -28.79 -30.97 -66.86
CA PRO A 503 -28.31 -29.58 -66.79
C PRO A 503 -29.25 -28.57 -67.46
N ALA A 504 -29.97 -28.98 -68.52
CA ALA A 504 -30.96 -28.15 -69.18
C ALA A 504 -32.20 -27.93 -68.29
N ASP A 505 -32.64 -28.96 -67.57
CA ASP A 505 -33.76 -28.85 -66.62
C ASP A 505 -33.38 -27.96 -65.43
N GLN A 506 -32.13 -28.06 -64.93
CA GLN A 506 -31.63 -27.21 -63.86
C GLN A 506 -31.61 -25.73 -64.28
N GLU A 507 -31.12 -25.40 -65.47
CA GLU A 507 -31.16 -24.02 -65.97
C GLU A 507 -32.61 -23.54 -66.16
N ALA A 508 -33.53 -24.39 -66.62
CA ALA A 508 -34.96 -24.04 -66.72
C ALA A 508 -35.59 -23.73 -65.35
N VAL A 509 -35.22 -24.48 -64.30
CA VAL A 509 -35.64 -24.23 -62.91
C VAL A 509 -35.02 -22.95 -62.36
N LYS A 510 -33.70 -22.76 -62.58
CA LYS A 510 -32.95 -21.57 -62.17
C LYS A 510 -33.52 -20.30 -62.79
N ASP A 511 -33.88 -20.35 -64.07
CA ASP A 511 -34.51 -19.24 -64.80
C ASP A 511 -35.87 -18.85 -64.22
N LYS A 512 -36.54 -19.72 -63.46
CA LYS A 512 -37.79 -19.37 -62.77
C LYS A 512 -37.58 -18.63 -61.46
N VAL A 513 -36.37 -18.57 -60.90
CA VAL A 513 -36.10 -17.76 -59.70
C VAL A 513 -35.92 -16.30 -60.10
N ASP A 514 -36.66 -15.39 -59.46
CA ASP A 514 -36.55 -13.96 -59.66
C ASP A 514 -35.37 -13.39 -58.86
N THR A 515 -34.31 -13.03 -59.57
CA THR A 515 -33.11 -12.40 -59.00
C THR A 515 -33.11 -10.88 -59.12
N SER A 516 -34.17 -10.26 -59.68
CA SER A 516 -34.19 -8.83 -60.02
C SER A 516 -34.15 -7.89 -58.81
N LYS A 517 -34.54 -8.38 -57.64
CA LYS A 517 -34.54 -7.63 -56.37
C LYS A 517 -33.48 -8.13 -55.38
N LEU A 518 -32.68 -9.12 -55.78
CA LEU A 518 -31.65 -9.70 -54.93
C LEU A 518 -30.33 -8.94 -55.13
N PRO A 519 -29.44 -8.91 -54.12
CA PRO A 519 -28.18 -8.18 -54.22
C PRO A 519 -27.24 -8.76 -55.29
N ASP A 520 -26.43 -7.88 -55.89
CA ASP A 520 -25.43 -8.25 -56.91
C ASP A 520 -24.43 -9.26 -56.36
N GLY A 521 -24.20 -10.35 -57.09
CA GLY A 521 -23.35 -11.47 -56.65
C GLY A 521 -24.11 -12.66 -56.05
N THR A 522 -25.44 -12.56 -55.93
CA THR A 522 -26.31 -13.69 -55.56
C THR A 522 -26.17 -14.83 -56.57
N THR A 523 -26.02 -16.06 -56.08
CA THR A 523 -25.99 -17.28 -56.90
C THR A 523 -27.21 -18.15 -56.63
N VAL A 524 -27.70 -18.81 -57.66
CA VAL A 524 -28.90 -19.65 -57.62
C VAL A 524 -28.51 -21.05 -58.05
N THR A 525 -28.67 -22.02 -57.15
CA THR A 525 -28.26 -23.41 -57.35
C THR A 525 -29.46 -24.34 -57.14
N PRO A 526 -30.09 -24.83 -58.22
CA PRO A 526 -31.13 -25.85 -58.14
C PRO A 526 -30.57 -27.18 -57.60
N ALA A 527 -31.39 -27.91 -56.85
CA ALA A 527 -31.07 -29.29 -56.46
C ALA A 527 -31.03 -30.23 -57.68
N ASP A 528 -30.30 -31.34 -57.57
CA ASP A 528 -30.08 -32.28 -58.68
C ASP A 528 -31.28 -33.19 -59.01
N LYS A 529 -32.36 -33.09 -58.24
CA LYS A 529 -33.53 -33.96 -58.38
C LYS A 529 -34.83 -33.25 -58.04
N VAL A 530 -35.93 -33.77 -58.59
CA VAL A 530 -37.28 -33.37 -58.22
C VAL A 530 -37.62 -33.86 -56.80
N THR A 531 -38.14 -32.97 -55.98
CA THR A 531 -38.65 -33.20 -54.62
C THR A 531 -40.16 -32.90 -54.56
N GLY A 532 -40.72 -32.78 -53.35
CA GLY A 532 -42.16 -32.57 -53.17
C GLY A 532 -42.99 -33.85 -53.32
N THR A 533 -44.23 -33.69 -53.76
CA THR A 533 -45.20 -34.78 -53.87
C THR A 533 -45.58 -35.03 -55.34
N PRO A 534 -46.11 -36.20 -55.71
CA PRO A 534 -46.55 -36.44 -57.09
C PRO A 534 -47.56 -35.41 -57.62
N ASP A 535 -48.42 -34.88 -56.75
CA ASP A 535 -49.42 -33.86 -57.11
C ASP A 535 -48.87 -32.43 -57.08
N ASN A 536 -47.75 -32.21 -56.41
CA ASN A 536 -47.03 -30.94 -56.35
C ASN A 536 -45.52 -31.19 -56.38
N PRO A 537 -44.97 -31.52 -57.56
CA PRO A 537 -43.54 -31.73 -57.71
C PRO A 537 -42.83 -30.38 -57.77
N VAL A 538 -41.74 -30.28 -57.02
CA VAL A 538 -40.95 -29.06 -56.91
C VAL A 538 -39.47 -29.40 -57.00
N VAL A 539 -38.65 -28.39 -57.22
CA VAL A 539 -37.19 -28.48 -57.07
C VAL A 539 -36.81 -27.45 -56.02
N GLU A 540 -36.12 -27.90 -54.97
CA GLU A 540 -35.53 -26.98 -53.99
C GLU A 540 -34.35 -26.26 -54.63
N VAL A 541 -34.35 -24.94 -54.53
CA VAL A 541 -33.31 -24.09 -55.08
C VAL A 541 -32.66 -23.33 -53.93
N THR A 542 -31.35 -23.49 -53.79
CA THR A 542 -30.55 -22.75 -52.82
C THR A 542 -30.13 -21.43 -53.44
N VAL A 543 -30.51 -20.33 -52.80
CA VAL A 543 -30.09 -18.97 -53.15
C VAL A 543 -29.00 -18.57 -52.17
N THR A 544 -27.78 -18.37 -52.66
CA THR A 544 -26.63 -17.95 -51.83
C THR A 544 -26.31 -16.49 -52.10
N TYR A 545 -26.38 -15.68 -51.05
CA TYR A 545 -26.17 -14.24 -51.09
C TYR A 545 -24.67 -13.88 -51.05
N PRO A 546 -24.30 -12.64 -51.42
CA PRO A 546 -22.91 -12.17 -51.39
C PRO A 546 -22.23 -12.22 -50.02
N ASP A 547 -23.00 -12.12 -48.93
CA ASP A 547 -22.53 -12.28 -47.55
C ASP A 547 -22.36 -13.76 -47.11
N GLY A 548 -22.66 -14.71 -48.01
CA GLY A 548 -22.59 -16.15 -47.77
C GLY A 548 -23.80 -16.74 -47.07
N THR A 549 -24.78 -15.92 -46.67
CA THR A 549 -26.05 -16.44 -46.16
C THR A 549 -26.85 -17.11 -47.28
N THR A 550 -27.77 -18.00 -46.92
CA THR A 550 -28.53 -18.78 -47.89
C THR A 550 -30.00 -18.85 -47.55
N ASP A 551 -30.86 -18.78 -48.57
CA ASP A 551 -32.27 -19.15 -48.49
C ASP A 551 -32.58 -20.35 -49.39
N THR A 552 -33.70 -21.01 -49.14
CA THR A 552 -34.21 -22.08 -50.00
C THR A 552 -35.61 -21.73 -50.49
N ILE A 553 -35.82 -21.84 -51.81
CA ILE A 553 -37.13 -21.68 -52.45
C ILE A 553 -37.51 -22.96 -53.18
N ALA A 554 -38.78 -23.36 -53.08
CA ALA A 554 -39.31 -24.49 -53.83
C ALA A 554 -39.92 -24.00 -55.15
N VAL A 555 -39.33 -24.39 -56.28
CA VAL A 555 -39.83 -24.05 -57.62
C VAL A 555 -40.67 -25.21 -58.15
N PRO A 556 -41.98 -25.02 -58.40
CA PRO A 556 -42.82 -26.05 -59.00
C PRO A 556 -42.32 -26.45 -60.39
N VAL A 557 -42.38 -27.74 -60.71
CA VAL A 557 -42.00 -28.26 -62.03
C VAL A 557 -43.16 -28.98 -62.70
N LYS A 558 -43.07 -29.13 -64.02
CA LYS A 558 -43.92 -30.01 -64.82
C LYS A 558 -43.13 -30.57 -66.00
N GLN A 559 -43.28 -31.86 -66.27
CA GLN A 559 -42.72 -32.46 -67.46
C GLN A 559 -43.43 -31.88 -68.68
N LYS A 560 -42.66 -31.43 -69.67
CA LYS A 560 -43.19 -30.93 -70.95
C LYS A 560 -44.09 -31.99 -71.59
N ASP A 561 -45.25 -31.56 -72.05
CA ASP A 561 -46.17 -32.43 -72.76
C ASP A 561 -45.52 -32.92 -74.07
N SER A 562 -44.72 -32.09 -74.76
CA SER A 562 -43.91 -32.49 -75.92
C SER A 562 -42.80 -33.50 -75.63
N ALA A 563 -42.30 -33.56 -74.39
CA ALA A 563 -41.27 -34.53 -73.99
C ALA A 563 -41.86 -35.89 -73.61
N SER A 564 -43.15 -35.91 -73.23
CA SER A 564 -43.86 -37.12 -72.81
C SER A 564 -44.81 -37.69 -73.88
N ASN A 565 -45.18 -36.88 -74.87
CA ASN A 565 -46.08 -37.24 -75.97
C ASN A 565 -45.42 -36.87 -77.29
N GLU A 566 -45.39 -37.80 -78.25
CA GLU A 566 -44.86 -37.57 -79.60
C GLU A 566 -46.03 -37.57 -80.59
N PRO A 567 -46.17 -36.54 -81.45
CA PRO A 567 -47.23 -36.53 -82.44
C PRO A 567 -46.95 -37.57 -83.51
N THR A 568 -47.99 -38.20 -84.04
CA THR A 568 -47.85 -39.21 -85.11
C THR A 568 -48.86 -38.95 -86.22
N VAL A 569 -48.62 -39.52 -87.40
CA VAL A 569 -49.58 -39.51 -88.52
C VAL A 569 -50.55 -40.68 -88.34
N LYS A 570 -51.86 -40.43 -88.54
CA LYS A 570 -52.88 -41.49 -88.50
C LYS A 570 -52.54 -42.62 -89.46
N ALA A 571 -52.77 -43.85 -89.01
CA ALA A 571 -52.71 -45.00 -89.89
C ALA A 571 -53.73 -44.86 -91.04
N ASP A 572 -53.32 -45.25 -92.24
CA ASP A 572 -54.21 -45.24 -93.40
C ASP A 572 -55.40 -46.18 -93.21
N GLU A 573 -56.58 -45.77 -93.69
CA GLU A 573 -57.76 -46.62 -93.66
C GLU A 573 -57.55 -47.88 -94.51
N PRO A 574 -58.17 -49.01 -94.13
CA PRO A 574 -58.10 -50.25 -94.90
C PRO A 574 -58.50 -50.01 -96.36
N ASN A 575 -57.63 -50.40 -97.30
CA ASN A 575 -57.75 -50.20 -98.77
C ASN A 575 -57.41 -48.80 -99.31
N THR A 576 -56.69 -47.96 -98.56
CA THR A 576 -56.12 -46.71 -99.09
C THR A 576 -55.13 -47.01 -100.24
N PRO A 577 -55.24 -46.35 -101.42
CA PRO A 577 -54.30 -46.55 -102.52
C PRO A 577 -52.85 -46.25 -102.14
N ALA A 578 -51.91 -47.07 -102.61
CA ALA A 578 -50.48 -46.92 -102.28
C ALA A 578 -49.90 -45.55 -102.66
N ILE A 579 -50.46 -44.88 -103.66
CA ILE A 579 -50.03 -43.55 -104.11
C ILE A 579 -50.44 -42.42 -103.15
N SER A 580 -51.45 -42.64 -102.31
CA SER A 580 -52.01 -41.67 -101.35
C SER A 580 -51.79 -42.08 -99.89
N ALA A 581 -51.18 -43.24 -99.64
CA ALA A 581 -50.85 -43.74 -98.31
C ALA A 581 -49.92 -42.78 -97.56
N GLY A 582 -50.28 -42.41 -96.33
CA GLY A 582 -49.54 -41.45 -95.50
C GLY A 582 -49.54 -40.01 -96.01
N LYS A 583 -50.31 -39.69 -97.07
CA LYS A 583 -50.35 -38.35 -97.69
C LYS A 583 -51.70 -37.69 -97.48
N ALA A 584 -51.68 -36.37 -97.28
CA ALA A 584 -52.86 -35.53 -97.41
C ALA A 584 -53.16 -35.30 -98.90
N LEU A 585 -54.43 -35.39 -99.29
CA LEU A 585 -54.86 -35.02 -100.64
C LEU A 585 -55.24 -33.54 -100.64
N ILE A 586 -54.54 -32.78 -101.46
CA ILE A 586 -54.76 -31.34 -101.64
C ILE A 586 -55.28 -31.08 -103.05
N ASP A 587 -56.09 -30.02 -103.21
CA ASP A 587 -56.56 -29.57 -104.53
C ASP A 587 -55.63 -28.53 -105.17
N GLY A 588 -54.74 -27.94 -104.36
CA GLY A 588 -53.69 -27.01 -104.75
C GLY A 588 -52.42 -27.66 -105.35
N SER A 589 -51.41 -26.82 -105.59
CA SER A 589 -50.10 -27.25 -106.11
C SER A 589 -49.26 -27.88 -104.98
N ASP A 590 -48.70 -29.06 -105.23
CA ASP A 590 -47.77 -29.75 -104.35
C ASP A 590 -46.31 -29.27 -104.49
N LYS A 591 -46.05 -28.28 -105.34
CA LYS A 591 -44.70 -27.70 -105.49
C LYS A 591 -44.30 -26.93 -104.23
N PRO A 592 -43.04 -27.02 -103.76
CA PRO A 592 -42.55 -26.20 -102.65
C PRO A 592 -42.82 -24.70 -102.86
N GLU A 593 -43.11 -24.00 -101.77
CA GLU A 593 -43.55 -22.59 -101.71
C GLU A 593 -44.97 -22.32 -102.24
N SER A 594 -45.72 -23.35 -102.65
CA SER A 594 -47.14 -23.17 -103.01
C SER A 594 -48.00 -22.93 -101.77
N PRO A 595 -48.91 -21.92 -101.78
CA PRO A 595 -49.82 -21.70 -100.67
C PRO A 595 -50.86 -22.83 -100.59
N LEU A 596 -51.23 -23.20 -99.37
CA LEU A 596 -52.30 -24.17 -99.09
C LEU A 596 -53.62 -23.44 -98.86
N SER A 597 -54.69 -23.93 -99.49
CA SER A 597 -56.04 -23.42 -99.22
C SER A 597 -56.47 -23.81 -97.79
N PRO A 598 -57.47 -23.14 -97.19
CA PRO A 598 -58.00 -23.56 -95.89
C PRO A 598 -58.53 -25.01 -95.88
N ALA A 599 -59.04 -25.50 -97.01
CA ALA A 599 -59.49 -26.88 -97.16
C ALA A 599 -58.30 -27.86 -97.16
N ASP A 600 -57.21 -27.51 -97.85
CA ASP A 600 -55.98 -28.30 -97.87
C ASP A 600 -55.33 -28.36 -96.47
N GLN A 601 -55.36 -27.25 -95.73
CA GLN A 601 -54.85 -27.22 -94.35
C GLN A 601 -55.68 -28.15 -93.45
N GLU A 602 -57.02 -28.13 -93.49
CA GLU A 602 -57.81 -29.07 -92.71
C GLU A 602 -57.58 -30.54 -93.14
N ALA A 603 -57.37 -30.80 -94.44
CA ALA A 603 -57.01 -32.13 -94.93
C ALA A 603 -55.64 -32.63 -94.40
N VAL A 604 -54.66 -31.74 -94.28
CA VAL A 604 -53.36 -32.03 -93.65
C VAL A 604 -53.50 -32.22 -92.15
N LYS A 605 -54.27 -31.35 -91.47
CA LYS A 605 -54.53 -31.43 -90.03
C LYS A 605 -55.21 -32.74 -89.64
N ASP A 606 -56.16 -33.22 -90.46
CA ASP A 606 -56.84 -34.49 -90.25
C ASP A 606 -55.91 -35.71 -90.33
N LYS A 607 -54.70 -35.56 -90.88
CA LYS A 607 -53.70 -36.63 -90.91
C LYS A 607 -52.90 -36.75 -89.61
N VAL A 608 -52.92 -35.75 -88.72
CA VAL A 608 -52.27 -35.87 -87.41
C VAL A 608 -53.14 -36.69 -86.46
N ASP A 609 -52.57 -37.70 -85.83
CA ASP A 609 -53.22 -38.51 -84.81
C ASP A 609 -53.19 -37.79 -83.45
N THR A 610 -54.35 -37.32 -83.02
CA THR A 610 -54.53 -36.63 -81.74
C THR A 610 -55.05 -37.55 -80.63
N SER A 611 -55.25 -38.85 -80.90
CA SER A 611 -55.89 -39.78 -79.95
C SER A 611 -55.09 -40.04 -78.68
N ASN A 612 -53.76 -39.96 -78.77
CA ASN A 612 -52.83 -40.15 -77.66
C ASN A 612 -52.25 -38.83 -77.11
N LEU A 613 -52.74 -37.69 -77.59
CA LEU A 613 -52.27 -36.37 -77.16
C LEU A 613 -53.16 -35.80 -76.05
N PRO A 614 -52.63 -34.97 -75.13
CA PRO A 614 -53.38 -34.43 -74.02
C PRO A 614 -54.53 -33.53 -74.50
N ALA A 615 -55.63 -33.51 -73.71
CA ALA A 615 -56.82 -32.73 -74.04
C ALA A 615 -56.50 -31.22 -74.04
N GLY A 616 -56.86 -30.53 -75.12
CA GLY A 616 -56.52 -29.12 -75.35
C GLY A 616 -55.36 -28.89 -76.33
N THR A 617 -54.75 -29.97 -76.86
CA THR A 617 -53.77 -29.89 -77.95
C THR A 617 -54.39 -29.30 -79.22
N THR A 618 -53.67 -28.39 -79.86
CA THR A 618 -54.04 -27.79 -81.14
C THR A 618 -53.05 -28.19 -82.23
N VAL A 619 -53.55 -28.35 -83.46
CA VAL A 619 -52.77 -28.79 -84.61
C VAL A 619 -52.89 -27.72 -85.68
N THR A 620 -51.77 -27.12 -86.07
CA THR A 620 -51.69 -26.00 -87.01
C THR A 620 -50.77 -26.36 -88.17
N PRO A 621 -51.31 -26.75 -89.33
CA PRO A 621 -50.53 -26.96 -90.54
C PRO A 621 -49.88 -25.65 -91.03
N ALA A 622 -48.70 -25.75 -91.64
CA ALA A 622 -48.06 -24.63 -92.31
C ALA A 622 -48.95 -24.07 -93.43
N ALA A 623 -48.84 -22.76 -93.68
CA ALA A 623 -49.64 -22.08 -94.70
C ALA A 623 -49.21 -22.39 -96.15
N LYS A 624 -48.10 -23.09 -96.34
CA LYS A 624 -47.51 -23.42 -97.64
C LYS A 624 -46.88 -24.80 -97.62
N VAL A 625 -46.75 -25.39 -98.82
CA VAL A 625 -45.97 -26.60 -99.03
C VAL A 625 -44.47 -26.28 -98.88
N THR A 626 -43.78 -27.13 -98.15
CA THR A 626 -42.35 -27.07 -97.83
C THR A 626 -41.65 -28.34 -98.35
N GLY A 627 -40.38 -28.54 -97.99
CA GLY A 627 -39.60 -29.69 -98.46
C GLY A 627 -39.00 -29.50 -99.86
N THR A 628 -38.79 -30.60 -100.58
CA THR A 628 -38.12 -30.60 -101.89
C THR A 628 -39.11 -30.94 -103.01
N PRO A 629 -38.83 -30.59 -104.27
CA PRO A 629 -39.73 -30.92 -105.38
C PRO A 629 -40.03 -32.42 -105.51
N ASP A 630 -39.09 -33.28 -105.11
CA ASP A 630 -39.24 -34.74 -105.15
C ASP A 630 -39.89 -35.31 -103.87
N ASN A 631 -39.98 -34.51 -102.80
CA ASN A 631 -40.63 -34.86 -101.54
C ASN A 631 -41.26 -33.60 -100.91
N PRO A 632 -42.42 -33.18 -101.41
CA PRO A 632 -43.15 -32.06 -100.83
C PRO A 632 -43.78 -32.48 -99.50
N VAL A 633 -43.60 -31.64 -98.48
CA VAL A 633 -44.13 -31.89 -97.14
C VAL A 633 -44.84 -30.64 -96.62
N VAL A 634 -45.77 -30.83 -95.69
CA VAL A 634 -46.40 -29.72 -94.97
C VAL A 634 -46.05 -29.92 -93.52
N GLU A 635 -45.17 -29.06 -92.99
CA GLU A 635 -44.84 -29.06 -91.57
C GLU A 635 -46.12 -28.76 -90.77
N VAL A 636 -46.39 -29.57 -89.76
CA VAL A 636 -47.53 -29.35 -88.87
C VAL A 636 -47.03 -29.08 -87.47
N THR A 637 -47.33 -27.88 -86.95
CA THR A 637 -47.03 -27.52 -85.57
C THR A 637 -48.13 -28.03 -84.66
N VAL A 638 -47.77 -28.90 -83.72
CA VAL A 638 -48.62 -29.40 -82.64
C VAL A 638 -48.31 -28.59 -81.40
N THR A 639 -49.28 -27.82 -80.91
CA THR A 639 -49.15 -27.03 -79.69
C THR A 639 -49.93 -27.70 -78.56
N TYR A 640 -49.21 -28.08 -77.51
CA TYR A 640 -49.75 -28.77 -76.34
C TYR A 640 -50.40 -27.80 -75.33
N PRO A 641 -51.22 -28.31 -74.40
CA PRO A 641 -51.88 -27.50 -73.37
C PRO A 641 -50.93 -26.68 -72.49
N ASP A 642 -49.71 -27.16 -72.28
CA ASP A 642 -48.67 -26.46 -71.52
C ASP A 642 -47.93 -25.38 -72.31
N GLY A 643 -48.26 -25.21 -73.59
CA GLY A 643 -47.69 -24.23 -74.50
C GLY A 643 -46.44 -24.71 -75.23
N THR A 644 -45.95 -25.92 -74.94
CA THR A 644 -44.86 -26.54 -75.70
C THR A 644 -45.35 -26.91 -77.10
N THR A 645 -44.41 -27.04 -78.04
CA THR A 645 -44.72 -27.36 -79.44
C THR A 645 -43.80 -28.41 -79.99
N ASP A 646 -44.35 -29.33 -80.79
CA ASP A 646 -43.60 -30.20 -81.69
C ASP A 646 -43.96 -29.90 -83.15
N THR A 647 -43.11 -30.34 -84.07
CA THR A 647 -43.37 -30.30 -85.51
C THR A 647 -43.32 -31.71 -86.08
N ILE A 648 -44.32 -32.07 -86.88
CA ILE A 648 -44.42 -33.35 -87.59
C ILE A 648 -44.49 -33.15 -89.10
#